data_AF-A0A0Q5SBD5-F1
#
_entry.id   AF-A0A0Q5SBD5-F1
#
_cell.length_a   1.000
_cell.length_b   1.000
_cell.length_c   1.000
_cell.angle_alpha   90.00
_cell.angle_beta   90.00
_cell.angle_gamma   90.00
#
_symmetry.space_group_name_H-M   'P 1'
#
loop_
_entity.id
_entity.type
_entity.pdbx_description
1 polymer ?
#
loop_
_entity_poly.entity_id
_entity_poly.type
_entity_poly.pdbx_seq_one_letter_code
_entity_poly.pdbx_strand_id
1 'polypeptide(L)'
;MEGPEIKFGEAVLDNGKFGKRTIRFETGRLAQQAQGAVAAYLDEDTMLLSATSASKKPKDNFDFFPLTIDVEERSYAAGKIPGSFFRREGRPSTEAILVCRLIDRPLRPSFVEGLRNEVQVVITVLSIAPDEFYDALAINAASASTQISGLPFSGPIAGVRLALIGDQWVAFPKASQLADAVFDLTVAGRVVTDAAGNEDVAIMMVEAEATEHAWGLIQGGATKPDEAIVAQGLEAAKPFLKQLVDAQAAMAAQASKEIADYPVFLPYTDEVLEAVTAAAGTELAEVYKIAGKIERQDADDALKSRVKDAVAAKVDAGELPDTALGQVGAAYKSATKKVVRDRILTEQIRMDGRGLADIRPLDAEVQVIPRVHGSAIFQRGETQIMGVTTLNMLKMEQQIDSLSPVTKKRYLHHYNFPPYSTGETGRVGSPKRREIGHGFLAERALVPVLPSRDEFPYAIRQVSEALGSNGSTSMGSVCASTLSLLNAGVPLKAPVAGIAMGLVSDTVDGQTRYAALTDILGAEDALGDMDFKVAGTSEFVTAIQLDTKLDGLPTAVLDAALKQAKEARTAILGVLNSAIDAPDEMAPTAPRVISVQIPQDKIGELIGPKGKTINAIQDETGADISIEEDGTVYIGAVDGPSAEAARAQVNAIANPTNPEIGEQFLGTVVKIASFGAFVSLLPGKDGLLHISEVRKLAGGKRVENVEDVLGVGQKILVEITKIDDRGKLSLAPVVADEADTDSSGATEESTDESVDA
;
A
#
# COMPACT_ATOMS: atom_id res chain seq x y z
N MET A 1 -16.35 30.22 -41.46
CA MET A 1 -16.54 29.13 -40.49
C MET A 1 -15.78 29.53 -39.25
N GLU A 2 -16.48 30.18 -38.33
CA GLU A 2 -15.98 30.46 -36.99
C GLU A 2 -15.65 29.12 -36.34
N GLY A 3 -14.44 28.97 -35.78
CA GLY A 3 -14.05 27.76 -35.07
C GLY A 3 -14.94 27.52 -33.84
N PRO A 4 -14.89 26.33 -33.22
CA PRO A 4 -15.66 26.09 -32.00
C PRO A 4 -15.24 27.10 -30.92
N GLU A 5 -16.20 27.89 -30.42
CA GLU A 5 -15.98 28.82 -29.33
C GLU A 5 -15.68 28.02 -28.06
N ILE A 6 -14.42 28.06 -27.62
CA ILE A 6 -13.96 27.32 -26.44
C ILE A 6 -14.67 27.87 -25.20
N LYS A 7 -15.36 26.99 -24.47
CA LYS A 7 -15.97 27.32 -23.17
C LYS A 7 -15.08 26.79 -22.05
N PHE A 8 -14.94 27.58 -20.99
CA PHE A 8 -14.05 27.22 -19.89
C PHE A 8 -14.53 27.71 -18.53
N GLY A 9 -13.97 27.10 -17.49
CA GLY A 9 -14.06 27.52 -16.09
C GLY A 9 -12.73 27.27 -15.40
N GLU A 10 -12.40 28.05 -14.37
CA GLU A 10 -11.10 28.02 -13.73
C GLU A 10 -11.21 28.23 -12.22
N ALA A 11 -10.40 27.50 -11.45
CA ALA A 11 -10.24 27.64 -10.01
C ALA A 11 -8.77 27.92 -9.69
N VAL A 12 -8.51 28.95 -8.89
CA VAL A 12 -7.16 29.29 -8.41
C VAL A 12 -7.10 28.97 -6.92
N LEU A 13 -6.43 27.88 -6.57
CA LEU A 13 -6.28 27.39 -5.21
C LEU A 13 -5.06 28.04 -4.57
N ASP A 14 -5.27 28.79 -3.48
CA ASP A 14 -4.21 29.48 -2.76
C ASP A 14 -3.68 28.63 -1.60
N ASN A 15 -2.42 28.19 -1.69
CA ASN A 15 -1.72 27.45 -0.64
C ASN A 15 -0.77 28.35 0.17
N GLY A 16 -0.96 29.68 0.16
CA GLY A 16 -0.14 30.63 0.91
C GLY A 16 1.34 30.51 0.58
N LYS A 17 2.16 30.10 1.57
CA LYS A 17 3.62 29.96 1.39
C LYS A 17 4.03 28.90 0.36
N PHE A 18 3.14 27.97 0.02
CA PHE A 18 3.38 26.93 -0.99
C PHE A 18 2.93 27.34 -2.39
N GLY A 19 2.55 28.61 -2.59
CA GLY A 19 2.17 29.14 -3.88
C GLY A 19 0.70 28.88 -4.24
N LYS A 20 0.38 29.03 -5.52
CA LYS A 20 -0.97 28.85 -6.05
C LYS A 20 -0.98 27.72 -7.08
N ARG A 21 -2.10 27.00 -7.15
CA ARG A 21 -2.35 25.98 -8.18
C ARG A 21 -3.59 26.41 -8.98
N THR A 22 -3.55 26.32 -10.30
CA THR A 22 -4.64 26.71 -11.18
C THR A 22 -5.22 25.48 -11.87
N ILE A 23 -6.51 25.24 -11.68
CA ILE A 23 -7.25 24.16 -12.33
C ILE A 23 -8.17 24.76 -13.39
N ARG A 24 -8.01 24.35 -14.64
CA ARG A 24 -8.79 24.85 -15.76
C ARG A 24 -9.56 23.73 -16.44
N PHE A 25 -10.82 23.96 -16.75
CA PHE A 25 -11.68 23.05 -17.52
C PHE A 25 -12.00 23.69 -18.87
N GLU A 26 -11.85 22.94 -19.96
CA GLU A 26 -12.08 23.38 -21.33
C GLU A 26 -12.99 22.39 -22.07
N THR A 27 -13.98 22.90 -22.79
CA THR A 27 -14.84 22.09 -23.66
C THR A 27 -15.13 22.77 -25.00
N GLY A 28 -15.73 22.02 -25.93
CA GLY A 28 -16.09 22.47 -27.27
C GLY A 28 -15.05 22.15 -28.35
N ARG A 29 -13.79 21.85 -27.99
CA ARG A 29 -12.71 21.58 -28.96
C ARG A 29 -12.49 20.08 -29.24
N LEU A 30 -12.34 19.27 -28.20
CA LEU A 30 -11.93 17.86 -28.31
C LEU A 30 -13.12 16.90 -28.15
N ALA A 31 -13.02 15.73 -28.79
CA ALA A 31 -13.97 14.61 -28.64
C ALA A 31 -15.46 15.00 -28.77
N GLN A 32 -15.79 15.90 -29.70
CA GLN A 32 -17.14 16.47 -29.91
C GLN A 32 -18.26 15.45 -30.18
N GLN A 33 -17.92 14.19 -30.48
CA GLN A 33 -18.87 13.11 -30.68
C GLN A 33 -19.36 12.48 -29.36
N ALA A 34 -18.65 12.67 -28.26
CA ALA A 34 -19.08 12.20 -26.94
C ALA A 34 -20.29 13.01 -26.45
N GLN A 35 -21.08 12.41 -25.55
CA GLN A 35 -22.15 13.14 -24.87
C GLN A 35 -21.58 14.30 -24.07
N GLY A 36 -20.46 14.12 -23.37
CA GLY A 36 -19.70 15.23 -22.79
C GLY A 36 -18.20 15.00 -22.91
N ALA A 37 -17.44 16.06 -23.15
CA ALA A 37 -15.99 16.00 -23.27
C ALA A 37 -15.33 17.24 -22.68
N VAL A 38 -14.37 17.05 -21.78
CA VAL A 38 -13.64 18.13 -21.10
C VAL A 38 -12.15 17.82 -21.10
N ALA A 39 -11.34 18.79 -21.50
CA ALA A 39 -9.93 18.83 -21.17
C ALA A 39 -9.75 19.56 -19.84
N ALA A 40 -9.16 18.89 -18.85
CA ALA A 40 -8.84 19.48 -17.56
C ALA A 40 -7.32 19.67 -17.46
N TYR A 41 -6.91 20.82 -16.94
CA TYR A 41 -5.52 21.20 -16.81
C TYR A 41 -5.18 21.52 -15.36
N LEU A 42 -3.96 21.18 -14.95
CA LEU A 42 -3.32 21.66 -13.73
C LEU A 42 -2.09 22.48 -14.13
N ASP A 43 -2.10 23.75 -13.76
CA ASP A 43 -1.06 24.75 -14.08
C ASP A 43 -0.67 24.81 -15.57
N GLU A 44 -1.63 24.55 -16.45
CA GLU A 44 -1.48 24.50 -17.92
C GLU A 44 -0.55 23.40 -18.47
N ASP A 45 0.17 22.67 -17.62
CA ASP A 45 1.22 21.72 -18.01
C ASP A 45 0.74 20.24 -17.97
N THR A 46 0.02 19.87 -16.92
CA THR A 46 -0.66 18.56 -16.85
C THR A 46 -2.03 18.67 -17.49
N MET A 47 -2.34 17.78 -18.45
CA MET A 47 -3.57 17.79 -19.24
C MET A 47 -4.21 16.40 -19.29
N LEU A 48 -5.48 16.33 -18.91
CA LEU A 48 -6.30 15.12 -19.00
C LEU A 48 -7.49 15.40 -19.93
N LEU A 49 -7.81 14.46 -20.81
CA LEU A 49 -9.08 14.45 -21.54
C LEU A 49 -10.04 13.48 -20.87
N SER A 50 -11.20 13.96 -20.44
CA SER A 50 -12.30 13.11 -20.02
C SER A 50 -13.43 13.15 -21.05
N ALA A 51 -13.91 11.99 -21.48
CA ALA A 51 -15.05 11.84 -22.36
C ALA A 51 -16.09 10.90 -21.75
N THR A 52 -17.30 11.41 -21.57
CA THR A 52 -18.46 10.66 -21.06
C THR A 52 -19.38 10.30 -22.22
N SER A 53 -19.69 9.02 -22.33
CA SER A 53 -20.61 8.48 -23.32
C SER A 53 -21.69 7.63 -22.67
N ALA A 54 -22.88 7.62 -23.28
CA ALA A 54 -23.99 6.81 -22.81
C ALA A 54 -24.65 6.04 -23.96
N SER A 55 -25.05 4.80 -23.69
CA SER A 55 -25.81 4.00 -24.65
C SER A 55 -27.18 4.62 -24.92
N LYS A 56 -27.67 4.51 -26.16
CA LYS A 56 -29.03 4.95 -26.52
C LYS A 56 -30.11 4.07 -25.90
N LYS A 57 -29.83 2.78 -25.74
CA LYS A 57 -30.76 1.79 -25.18
C LYS A 57 -30.28 1.33 -23.80
N PRO A 58 -31.18 1.18 -22.82
CA PRO A 58 -30.84 0.61 -21.52
C PRO A 58 -30.50 -0.88 -21.65
N LYS A 59 -29.78 -1.40 -20.66
CA LYS A 59 -29.59 -2.83 -20.40
C LYS A 59 -30.61 -3.27 -19.37
N ASP A 60 -31.83 -3.52 -19.82
CA ASP A 60 -32.96 -3.95 -18.99
C ASP A 60 -32.75 -5.32 -18.31
N ASN A 61 -31.84 -6.14 -18.84
CA ASN A 61 -31.44 -7.41 -18.26
C ASN A 61 -30.48 -7.30 -17.06
N PHE A 62 -29.98 -6.09 -16.74
CA PHE A 62 -29.12 -5.86 -15.58
C PHE A 62 -29.93 -5.37 -14.38
N ASP A 63 -29.62 -5.92 -13.20
CA ASP A 63 -30.18 -5.49 -11.93
C ASP A 63 -29.35 -4.38 -11.25
N PHE A 64 -28.27 -3.92 -11.89
CA PHE A 64 -27.38 -2.84 -11.43
C PHE A 64 -27.19 -1.75 -12.49
N PHE A 65 -26.71 -0.58 -12.07
CA PHE A 65 -26.34 0.53 -12.96
C PHE A 65 -24.95 0.28 -13.61
N PRO A 66 -24.87 0.08 -14.94
CA PRO A 66 -23.62 -0.22 -15.63
C PRO A 66 -22.78 1.04 -15.91
N LEU A 67 -22.25 1.65 -14.84
CA LEU A 67 -21.20 2.67 -14.91
C LEU A 67 -19.82 2.01 -15.01
N THR A 68 -19.05 2.42 -16.01
CA THR A 68 -17.65 2.03 -16.19
C THR A 68 -16.77 3.28 -16.24
N ILE A 69 -15.75 3.32 -15.39
CA ILE A 69 -14.69 4.33 -15.45
C ILE A 69 -13.42 3.67 -15.98
N ASP A 70 -12.76 4.31 -16.95
CA ASP A 70 -11.46 3.87 -17.46
C ASP A 70 -10.47 5.03 -17.42
N VAL A 71 -9.26 4.73 -16.92
CA VAL A 71 -8.13 5.67 -16.88
C VAL A 71 -7.03 5.10 -17.77
N GLU A 72 -6.71 5.86 -18.80
CA GLU A 72 -5.74 5.52 -19.83
C GLU A 72 -4.50 6.39 -19.66
N GLU A 73 -3.50 5.84 -19.00
CA GLU A 73 -2.16 6.41 -18.97
C GLU A 73 -1.52 6.26 -20.36
N ARG A 74 -0.93 7.35 -20.87
CA ARG A 74 -0.18 7.33 -22.13
C ARG A 74 1.26 7.69 -21.82
N SER A 75 2.21 6.82 -22.15
CA SER A 75 3.62 7.07 -21.82
C SER A 75 4.17 8.33 -22.48
N TYR A 76 3.59 8.72 -23.63
CA TYR A 76 3.91 10.00 -24.27
C TYR A 76 3.57 11.22 -23.41
N ALA A 77 2.65 11.11 -22.43
CA ALA A 77 2.31 12.21 -21.53
C ALA A 77 3.52 12.65 -20.69
N ALA A 78 4.44 11.72 -20.42
CA ALA A 78 5.73 11.99 -19.78
C ALA A 78 6.91 12.00 -20.78
N GLY A 79 6.63 12.04 -22.09
CA GLY A 79 7.66 12.01 -23.15
C GLY A 79 8.41 10.67 -23.26
N LYS A 80 7.83 9.56 -22.81
CA LYS A 80 8.46 8.24 -22.78
C LYS A 80 7.87 7.26 -23.80
N ILE A 81 8.70 6.34 -24.30
CA ILE A 81 8.23 5.13 -24.98
C ILE A 81 8.03 4.03 -23.92
N PRO A 82 6.93 3.27 -23.91
CA PRO A 82 6.70 2.21 -22.93
C PRO A 82 7.84 1.20 -22.88
N GLY A 83 8.28 0.79 -21.68
CA GLY A 83 9.32 -0.22 -21.48
C GLY A 83 8.87 -1.65 -21.81
N SER A 84 7.56 -1.85 -21.99
CA SER A 84 6.96 -3.13 -22.39
C SER A 84 7.60 -3.71 -23.66
N PHE A 85 7.60 -5.04 -23.80
CA PHE A 85 8.20 -5.74 -24.95
C PHE A 85 7.71 -5.21 -26.31
N PHE A 86 6.43 -4.80 -26.39
CA PHE A 86 5.81 -4.28 -27.61
C PHE A 86 5.96 -2.77 -27.81
N ARG A 87 6.61 -2.05 -26.87
CA ARG A 87 6.73 -0.57 -26.89
C ARG A 87 5.38 0.13 -27.02
N ARG A 88 4.36 -0.46 -26.40
CA ARG A 88 2.96 0.00 -26.37
C ARG A 88 2.38 -0.20 -24.98
N GLU A 89 1.49 0.68 -24.57
CA GLU A 89 0.72 0.55 -23.34
C GLU A 89 -0.09 -0.75 -23.36
N GLY A 90 -0.05 -1.48 -22.25
CA GLY A 90 -0.63 -2.81 -22.11
C GLY A 90 -1.85 -2.81 -21.21
N ARG A 91 -1.82 -3.67 -20.18
CA ARG A 91 -2.85 -3.67 -19.14
C ARG A 91 -2.76 -2.38 -18.31
N PRO A 92 -3.89 -1.89 -17.77
CA PRO A 92 -3.87 -0.75 -16.85
C PRO A 92 -2.91 -0.98 -15.69
N SER A 93 -2.17 0.08 -15.32
CA SER A 93 -1.32 0.08 -14.14
C SER A 93 -2.16 -0.01 -12.86
N THR A 94 -1.53 -0.37 -11.75
CA THR A 94 -2.19 -0.33 -10.43
C THR A 94 -2.75 1.05 -10.14
N GLU A 95 -1.97 2.11 -10.42
CA GLU A 95 -2.38 3.51 -10.27
C GLU A 95 -3.64 3.82 -11.08
N ALA A 96 -3.65 3.51 -12.38
CA ALA A 96 -4.82 3.74 -13.21
C ALA A 96 -6.10 3.06 -12.68
N ILE A 97 -5.98 1.82 -12.17
CA ILE A 97 -7.10 1.11 -11.55
C ILE A 97 -7.56 1.76 -10.25
N LEU A 98 -6.64 2.26 -9.41
CA LEU A 98 -6.96 2.97 -8.19
C LEU A 98 -7.67 4.29 -8.50
N VAL A 99 -7.18 5.06 -9.48
CA VAL A 99 -7.82 6.30 -9.93
C VAL A 99 -9.21 6.01 -10.52
N CYS A 100 -9.41 4.92 -11.28
CA CYS A 100 -10.75 4.51 -11.70
C CYS A 100 -11.70 4.34 -10.50
N ARG A 101 -11.21 3.76 -9.40
CA ARG A 101 -12.01 3.59 -8.17
C ARG A 101 -12.25 4.90 -7.45
N LEU A 102 -11.25 5.79 -7.36
CA LEU A 102 -11.40 7.12 -6.76
C LEU A 102 -12.46 7.96 -7.48
N ILE A 103 -12.60 7.79 -8.81
CA ILE A 103 -13.63 8.45 -9.61
C ILE A 103 -14.99 7.75 -9.45
N ASP A 104 -15.04 6.42 -9.54
CA ASP A 104 -16.31 5.66 -9.53
C ASP A 104 -17.08 5.85 -8.21
N ARG A 105 -16.38 5.84 -7.07
CA ARG A 105 -16.95 5.92 -5.72
C ARG A 105 -17.86 7.15 -5.52
N PRO A 106 -17.44 8.39 -5.80
CA PRO A 106 -18.31 9.56 -5.68
C PRO A 106 -19.27 9.76 -6.87
N LEU A 107 -18.91 9.35 -8.10
CA LEU A 107 -19.78 9.54 -9.26
C LEU A 107 -20.99 8.59 -9.27
N ARG A 108 -20.79 7.32 -8.92
CA ARG A 108 -21.84 6.28 -8.96
C ARG A 108 -23.12 6.64 -8.18
N PRO A 109 -23.07 7.11 -6.92
CA PRO A 109 -24.27 7.49 -6.16
C PRO A 109 -24.89 8.82 -6.63
N SER A 110 -24.25 9.53 -7.56
CA SER A 110 -24.73 10.83 -8.05
C SER A 110 -25.54 10.72 -9.34
N PHE A 111 -25.75 9.51 -9.89
CA PHE A 111 -26.72 9.30 -10.96
C PHE A 111 -28.10 9.00 -10.38
N VAL A 112 -29.15 9.37 -11.12
CA VAL A 112 -30.53 9.03 -10.75
C VAL A 112 -30.71 7.53 -10.53
N GLU A 113 -31.49 7.17 -9.51
CA GLU A 113 -31.79 5.78 -9.22
C GLU A 113 -32.55 5.11 -10.37
N GLY A 114 -32.29 3.82 -10.58
CA GLY A 114 -32.92 3.05 -11.65
C GLY A 114 -32.34 3.27 -13.04
N LEU A 115 -31.30 4.10 -13.21
CA LEU A 115 -30.62 4.22 -14.50
C LEU A 115 -30.00 2.87 -14.91
N ARG A 116 -30.26 2.44 -16.15
CA ARG A 116 -29.78 1.17 -16.73
C ARG A 116 -29.06 1.32 -18.06
N ASN A 117 -28.87 2.54 -18.53
CA ASN A 117 -28.00 2.81 -19.68
C ASN A 117 -26.55 2.56 -19.31
N GLU A 118 -25.78 2.00 -20.25
CA GLU A 118 -24.33 1.90 -20.10
C GLU A 118 -23.77 3.32 -20.15
N VAL A 119 -23.10 3.72 -19.08
CA VAL A 119 -22.38 4.98 -19.00
C VAL A 119 -20.90 4.65 -18.90
N GLN A 120 -20.11 5.19 -19.82
CA GLN A 120 -18.66 5.04 -19.81
C GLN A 120 -18.02 6.41 -19.71
N VAL A 121 -17.12 6.57 -18.74
CA VAL A 121 -16.28 7.75 -18.59
C VAL A 121 -14.84 7.34 -18.81
N VAL A 122 -14.23 7.83 -19.88
CA VAL A 122 -12.84 7.53 -20.23
C VAL A 122 -11.99 8.76 -19.98
N ILE A 123 -10.99 8.63 -19.11
CA ILE A 123 -10.02 9.65 -18.79
C ILE A 123 -8.70 9.24 -19.43
N THR A 124 -8.15 10.07 -20.31
CA THR A 124 -6.83 9.86 -20.92
C THR A 124 -5.87 10.93 -20.41
N VAL A 125 -4.75 10.52 -19.82
CA VAL A 125 -3.68 11.44 -19.42
C VAL A 125 -2.87 11.79 -20.67
N LEU A 126 -2.98 13.03 -21.16
CA LEU A 126 -2.37 13.48 -22.41
C LEU A 126 -1.01 14.16 -22.20
N SER A 127 -0.86 14.87 -21.09
CA SER A 127 0.39 15.47 -20.61
C SER A 127 0.43 15.35 -19.10
N ILE A 128 1.60 15.08 -18.53
CA ILE A 128 1.82 15.16 -17.10
C ILE A 128 3.16 15.84 -16.83
N ALA A 129 3.11 16.94 -16.10
CA ALA A 129 4.32 17.60 -15.64
C ALA A 129 5.07 16.66 -14.69
N PRO A 130 6.42 16.67 -14.70
CA PRO A 130 7.19 15.98 -13.67
C PRO A 130 6.76 16.45 -12.29
N ASP A 131 6.85 15.57 -11.28
CA ASP A 131 6.55 15.91 -9.88
C ASP A 131 5.05 16.15 -9.56
N GLU A 132 4.14 15.73 -10.44
CA GLU A 132 2.69 15.88 -10.24
C GLU A 132 1.94 14.55 -10.08
N PHE A 133 0.78 14.64 -9.41
CA PHE A 133 -0.24 13.60 -9.40
C PHE A 133 -1.41 14.00 -10.31
N TYR A 134 -1.99 13.04 -11.03
CA TYR A 134 -3.11 13.30 -11.94
C TYR A 134 -4.47 12.87 -11.37
N ASP A 135 -4.48 12.15 -10.25
CA ASP A 135 -5.65 11.46 -9.70
C ASP A 135 -6.79 12.41 -9.29
N ALA A 136 -6.49 13.45 -8.50
CA ALA A 136 -7.49 14.44 -8.09
C ALA A 136 -8.01 15.23 -9.29
N LEU A 137 -7.14 15.58 -10.24
CA LEU A 137 -7.55 16.24 -11.49
C LEU A 137 -8.47 15.33 -12.33
N ALA A 138 -8.22 14.01 -12.33
CA ALA A 138 -9.04 13.03 -13.04
C ALA A 138 -10.47 12.95 -12.49
N ILE A 139 -10.66 13.07 -11.17
CA ILE A 139 -12.00 13.17 -10.54
C ILE A 139 -12.74 14.39 -11.09
N ASN A 140 -12.09 15.55 -11.08
CA ASN A 140 -12.71 16.78 -11.57
C ASN A 140 -13.00 16.71 -13.08
N ALA A 141 -12.09 16.14 -13.88
CA ALA A 141 -12.29 15.97 -15.32
C ALA A 141 -13.49 15.06 -15.63
N ALA A 142 -13.61 13.94 -14.90
CA ALA A 142 -14.71 12.98 -15.03
C ALA A 142 -16.06 13.58 -14.62
N SER A 143 -16.08 14.35 -13.53
CA SER A 143 -17.27 15.09 -13.12
C SER A 143 -17.66 16.12 -14.17
N ALA A 144 -16.73 16.96 -14.62
CA ALA A 144 -17.01 18.03 -15.57
C ALA A 144 -17.53 17.52 -16.92
N SER A 145 -16.93 16.44 -17.45
CA SER A 145 -17.40 15.82 -18.71
C SER A 145 -18.77 15.17 -18.54
N THR A 146 -19.06 14.58 -17.38
CA THR A 146 -20.37 14.01 -17.06
C THR A 146 -21.42 15.10 -16.87
N GLN A 147 -21.09 16.22 -16.22
CA GLN A 147 -22.00 17.34 -15.98
C GLN A 147 -22.54 17.96 -17.27
N ILE A 148 -21.71 18.04 -18.32
CA ILE A 148 -22.12 18.62 -19.60
C ILE A 148 -22.76 17.60 -20.56
N SER A 149 -22.86 16.33 -20.14
CA SER A 149 -23.24 15.23 -21.03
C SER A 149 -24.74 15.13 -21.35
N GLY A 150 -25.59 15.82 -20.57
CA GLY A 150 -27.04 15.66 -20.63
C GLY A 150 -27.55 14.37 -19.97
N LEU A 151 -26.73 13.74 -19.12
CA LEU A 151 -27.15 12.63 -18.25
C LEU A 151 -27.85 13.14 -16.99
N PRO A 152 -28.77 12.35 -16.40
CA PRO A 152 -29.40 12.66 -15.12
C PRO A 152 -28.39 12.43 -13.97
N PHE A 153 -27.51 13.41 -13.77
CA PHE A 153 -26.38 13.39 -12.85
C PHE A 153 -26.42 14.61 -11.91
N SER A 154 -26.41 14.35 -10.61
CA SER A 154 -26.47 15.33 -9.52
C SER A 154 -25.05 15.80 -9.12
N GLY A 155 -24.34 16.40 -10.08
CA GLY A 155 -23.06 17.08 -9.84
C GLY A 155 -23.16 18.61 -9.96
N PRO A 156 -22.04 19.33 -10.08
CA PRO A 156 -20.67 18.80 -10.19
C PRO A 156 -20.14 18.20 -8.88
N ILE A 157 -19.20 17.27 -9.02
CA ILE A 157 -18.39 16.70 -7.93
C ILE A 157 -16.96 17.22 -8.09
N ALA A 158 -16.37 17.70 -7.00
CA ALA A 158 -14.97 18.05 -6.97
C ALA A 158 -14.14 16.98 -6.27
N GLY A 159 -12.88 16.84 -6.68
CA GLY A 159 -11.87 16.05 -5.99
C GLY A 159 -10.64 16.88 -5.68
N VAL A 160 -10.07 16.76 -4.48
CA VAL A 160 -8.84 17.45 -4.07
C VAL A 160 -7.92 16.49 -3.34
N ARG A 161 -6.63 16.55 -3.63
CA ARG A 161 -5.58 15.95 -2.81
C ARG A 161 -5.00 17.02 -1.88
N LEU A 162 -4.93 16.73 -0.59
CA LEU A 162 -4.31 17.56 0.43
C LEU A 162 -3.16 16.80 1.09
N ALA A 163 -2.06 17.49 1.38
CA ALA A 163 -1.02 16.96 2.27
C ALA A 163 -0.81 17.88 3.48
N LEU A 164 -0.63 17.30 4.66
CA LEU A 164 -0.28 18.04 5.87
C LEU A 164 1.23 18.22 5.94
N ILE A 165 1.72 19.41 5.60
CA ILE A 165 3.14 19.77 5.57
C ILE A 165 3.42 20.83 6.64
N GLY A 166 4.17 20.44 7.67
CA GLY A 166 4.20 21.19 8.94
C GLY A 166 2.79 21.24 9.54
N ASP A 167 2.24 22.45 9.67
CA ASP A 167 0.90 22.67 10.24
C ASP A 167 -0.13 23.13 9.19
N GLN A 168 0.18 22.99 7.91
CA GLN A 168 -0.69 23.46 6.82
C GLN A 168 -1.14 22.30 5.91
N TRP A 169 -2.43 22.25 5.64
CA TRP A 169 -3.00 21.42 4.57
C TRP A 169 -2.82 22.11 3.22
N VAL A 170 -1.99 21.51 2.36
CA VAL A 170 -1.62 22.03 1.03
C VAL A 170 -2.40 21.30 -0.04
N ALA A 171 -3.16 22.02 -0.86
CA ALA A 171 -3.96 21.45 -1.94
C ALA A 171 -3.15 21.24 -3.23
N PHE A 172 -3.36 20.09 -3.89
CA PHE A 172 -2.58 19.63 -5.04
C PHE A 172 -1.06 19.75 -4.76
N PRO A 173 -0.57 19.08 -3.70
CA PRO A 173 0.86 19.08 -3.39
C PRO A 173 1.62 18.39 -4.52
N LYS A 174 2.86 18.83 -4.73
CA LYS A 174 3.81 18.13 -5.61
C LYS A 174 4.29 16.85 -4.95
N ALA A 175 4.73 15.87 -5.73
CA ALA A 175 5.23 14.61 -5.21
C ALA A 175 6.44 14.80 -4.28
N SER A 176 7.36 15.70 -4.64
CA SER A 176 8.52 16.07 -3.84
C SER A 176 8.16 16.68 -2.49
N GLN A 177 7.01 17.35 -2.38
CA GLN A 177 6.55 17.96 -1.13
C GLN A 177 6.04 16.90 -0.13
N LEU A 178 5.72 15.68 -0.57
CA LEU A 178 5.29 14.61 0.33
C LEU A 178 6.43 14.08 1.21
N ALA A 179 7.69 14.39 0.88
CA ALA A 179 8.84 14.09 1.73
C ALA A 179 8.75 14.78 3.11
N ASP A 180 8.11 15.94 3.17
CA ASP A 180 7.90 16.75 4.37
C ASP A 180 6.46 16.64 4.93
N ALA A 181 5.63 15.78 4.34
CA ALA A 181 4.24 15.61 4.74
C ALA A 181 4.08 14.46 5.74
N VAL A 182 3.25 14.66 6.76
CA VAL A 182 2.88 13.58 7.71
C VAL A 182 1.64 12.81 7.29
N PHE A 183 0.82 13.37 6.39
CA PHE A 183 -0.45 12.79 5.94
C PHE A 183 -0.79 13.25 4.52
N ASP A 184 -1.29 12.35 3.68
CA ASP A 184 -1.79 12.58 2.32
C ASP A 184 -3.24 12.10 2.23
N LEU A 185 -4.13 12.97 1.78
CA LEU A 185 -5.58 12.85 1.85
C LEU A 185 -6.22 13.25 0.52
N THR A 186 -6.87 12.31 -0.16
CA THR A 186 -7.75 12.61 -1.30
C THR A 186 -9.21 12.62 -0.84
N VAL A 187 -9.90 13.73 -1.09
CA VAL A 187 -11.31 13.94 -0.73
C VAL A 187 -12.10 14.28 -1.99
N ALA A 188 -13.29 13.71 -2.13
CA ALA A 188 -14.26 14.16 -3.12
C ALA A 188 -15.60 14.49 -2.48
N GLY A 189 -16.27 15.51 -3.01
CA GLY A 189 -17.55 16.00 -2.51
C GLY A 189 -18.28 16.90 -3.48
N ARG A 190 -19.52 17.26 -3.12
CA ARG A 190 -20.37 18.18 -3.88
C ARG A 190 -20.89 19.29 -2.98
N VAL A 191 -21.29 20.41 -3.59
CA VAL A 191 -22.01 21.46 -2.87
C VAL A 191 -23.47 21.04 -2.73
N VAL A 192 -24.00 21.14 -1.52
CA VAL A 192 -25.39 20.90 -1.18
C VAL A 192 -25.98 22.19 -0.61
N THR A 193 -27.27 22.41 -0.85
CA THR A 193 -27.99 23.58 -0.32
C THR A 193 -29.10 23.08 0.60
N ASP A 194 -29.08 23.52 1.86
CA ASP A 194 -30.13 23.16 2.81
C ASP A 194 -31.47 23.88 2.51
N ALA A 195 -32.53 23.49 3.22
CA ALA A 195 -33.85 24.11 3.07
C ALA A 195 -33.88 25.61 3.45
N ALA A 196 -32.88 26.10 4.19
CA ALA A 196 -32.71 27.50 4.55
C ALA A 196 -31.88 28.30 3.53
N GLY A 197 -31.36 27.65 2.48
CA GLY A 197 -30.56 28.26 1.43
C GLY A 197 -29.07 28.36 1.74
N ASN A 198 -28.58 27.71 2.80
CA ASN A 198 -27.16 27.69 3.12
C ASN A 198 -26.45 26.61 2.29
N GLU A 199 -25.34 26.97 1.66
CA GLU A 199 -24.48 26.03 0.96
C GLU A 199 -23.45 25.42 1.93
N ASP A 200 -23.29 24.10 1.86
CA ASP A 200 -22.19 23.36 2.49
C ASP A 200 -21.60 22.36 1.49
N VAL A 201 -20.44 21.79 1.80
CA VAL A 201 -19.81 20.73 1.02
C VAL A 201 -20.06 19.38 1.69
N ALA A 202 -20.86 18.55 1.02
CA ALA A 202 -21.05 17.15 1.38
C ALA A 202 -19.85 16.34 0.88
N ILE A 203 -19.00 15.90 1.80
CA ILE A 203 -17.94 14.93 1.51
C ILE A 203 -18.59 13.59 1.19
N MET A 204 -18.22 13.00 0.06
CA MET A 204 -18.78 11.73 -0.42
C MET A 204 -17.78 10.59 -0.34
N MET A 205 -16.49 10.91 -0.49
CA MET A 205 -15.42 9.93 -0.59
C MET A 205 -14.14 10.47 0.04
N VAL A 206 -13.46 9.62 0.81
CA VAL A 206 -12.12 9.88 1.35
C VAL A 206 -11.22 8.67 1.10
N GLU A 207 -9.98 8.95 0.72
CA GLU A 207 -8.87 7.99 0.68
C GLU A 207 -7.61 8.68 1.20
N ALA A 208 -7.07 8.23 2.33
CA ALA A 208 -5.92 8.87 2.97
C ALA A 208 -4.92 7.89 3.56
N GLU A 209 -3.69 8.35 3.72
CA GLU A 209 -2.59 7.65 4.36
C GLU A 209 -1.69 8.60 5.15
N ALA A 210 -1.03 8.07 6.18
CA ALA A 210 0.23 8.66 6.64
C ALA A 210 1.32 8.33 5.61
N THR A 211 2.29 9.22 5.43
CA THR A 211 3.35 9.02 4.43
C THR A 211 4.44 8.06 4.95
N GLU A 212 5.32 7.57 4.07
CA GLU A 212 6.50 6.78 4.46
C GLU A 212 7.43 7.55 5.43
N HIS A 213 7.46 8.87 5.32
CA HIS A 213 8.29 9.75 6.15
C HIS A 213 7.62 10.18 7.45
N ALA A 214 6.31 9.97 7.59
CA ALA A 214 5.51 10.45 8.70
C ALA A 214 6.09 10.04 10.06
N TRP A 215 6.52 8.78 10.22
CA TRP A 215 7.12 8.33 11.46
C TRP A 215 8.35 9.17 11.87
N GLY A 216 9.29 9.37 10.94
CA GLY A 216 10.50 10.13 11.21
C GLY A 216 10.20 11.60 11.51
N LEU A 217 9.28 12.21 10.76
CA LEU A 217 8.84 13.59 10.96
C LEU A 217 8.17 13.77 12.33
N ILE A 218 7.29 12.86 12.73
CA ILE A 218 6.60 12.89 14.03
C ILE A 218 7.60 12.76 15.18
N GLN A 219 8.57 11.84 15.07
CA GLN A 219 9.66 11.73 16.05
C GLN A 219 10.54 13.00 16.09
N GLY A 220 10.65 13.71 14.97
CA GLY A 220 11.27 15.03 14.86
C GLY A 220 10.44 16.20 15.39
N GLY A 221 9.22 15.95 15.89
CA GLY A 221 8.33 16.96 16.47
C GLY A 221 7.24 17.49 15.55
N ALA A 222 7.05 16.90 14.36
CA ALA A 222 5.93 17.26 13.48
C ALA A 222 4.57 16.87 14.08
N THR A 223 3.53 17.56 13.65
CA THR A 223 2.15 17.29 14.06
C THR A 223 1.76 15.86 13.70
N LYS A 224 1.22 15.16 14.69
CA LYS A 224 0.82 13.77 14.58
C LYS A 224 -0.60 13.68 13.97
N PRO A 225 -0.83 12.86 12.93
CA PRO A 225 -2.15 12.72 12.31
C PRO A 225 -3.07 11.81 13.16
N ASP A 226 -3.50 12.33 14.31
CA ASP A 226 -4.54 11.70 15.11
C ASP A 226 -5.94 11.97 14.55
N GLU A 227 -6.97 11.43 15.20
CA GLU A 227 -8.35 11.54 14.74
C GLU A 227 -8.80 13.00 14.57
N ALA A 228 -8.35 13.92 15.43
CA ALA A 228 -8.72 15.34 15.35
C ALA A 228 -8.03 16.05 14.19
N ILE A 229 -6.75 15.76 13.94
CA ILE A 229 -6.01 16.29 12.80
C ILE A 229 -6.59 15.77 11.48
N VAL A 230 -6.97 14.49 11.41
CA VAL A 230 -7.64 13.92 10.22
C VAL A 230 -8.98 14.62 9.97
N ALA A 231 -9.80 14.83 11.00
CA ALA A 231 -11.05 15.58 10.88
C ALA A 231 -10.82 17.03 10.41
N GLN A 232 -9.77 17.69 10.92
CA GLN A 232 -9.36 19.02 10.45
C GLN A 232 -9.02 19.02 8.95
N GLY A 233 -8.35 17.99 8.44
CA GLY A 233 -8.04 17.86 7.02
C GLY A 233 -9.29 17.76 6.13
N LEU A 234 -10.33 17.09 6.61
CA LEU A 234 -11.62 16.99 5.91
C LEU A 234 -12.32 18.36 5.84
N GLU A 235 -12.30 19.13 6.92
CA GLU A 235 -12.84 20.51 6.93
C GLU A 235 -11.98 21.44 6.04
N ALA A 236 -10.66 21.29 6.05
CA ALA A 236 -9.74 22.05 5.20
C ALA A 236 -9.95 21.77 3.70
N ALA A 237 -10.50 20.61 3.33
CA ALA A 237 -10.82 20.27 1.95
C ALA A 237 -12.02 21.03 1.40
N LYS A 238 -13.02 21.35 2.24
CA LYS A 238 -14.30 21.93 1.79
C LYS A 238 -14.14 23.22 0.99
N PRO A 239 -13.34 24.23 1.40
CA PRO A 239 -13.18 25.45 0.62
C PRO A 239 -12.56 25.23 -0.77
N PHE A 240 -11.64 24.26 -0.90
CA PHE A 240 -11.05 23.92 -2.20
C PHE A 240 -12.04 23.16 -3.09
N LEU A 241 -12.78 22.21 -2.51
CA LEU A 241 -13.86 21.49 -3.20
C LEU A 241 -14.91 22.46 -3.74
N LYS A 242 -15.34 23.44 -2.93
CA LYS A 242 -16.29 24.46 -3.37
C LYS A 242 -15.77 25.26 -4.58
N GLN A 243 -14.54 25.75 -4.54
CA GLN A 243 -13.94 26.49 -5.67
C GLN A 243 -13.88 25.65 -6.95
N LEU A 244 -13.58 24.36 -6.84
CA LEU A 244 -13.56 23.44 -7.97
C LEU A 244 -14.97 23.15 -8.53
N VAL A 245 -15.97 22.99 -7.66
CA VAL A 245 -17.38 22.85 -8.06
C VAL A 245 -17.84 24.11 -8.79
N ASP A 246 -17.56 25.29 -8.24
CA ASP A 246 -17.94 26.58 -8.81
C ASP A 246 -17.31 26.77 -10.21
N ALA A 247 -16.04 26.38 -10.39
CA ALA A 247 -15.38 26.41 -11.70
C ALA A 247 -16.00 25.44 -12.72
N GLN A 248 -16.35 24.23 -12.30
CA GLN A 248 -17.06 23.27 -13.16
C GLN A 248 -18.46 23.79 -13.53
N ALA A 249 -19.19 24.36 -12.57
CA ALA A 249 -20.51 24.95 -12.79
C ALA A 249 -20.45 26.14 -13.75
N ALA A 250 -19.43 27.01 -13.63
CA ALA A 250 -19.21 28.12 -14.54
C ALA A 250 -18.98 27.67 -15.99
N MET A 251 -18.23 26.58 -16.20
CA MET A 251 -18.08 25.97 -17.53
C MET A 251 -19.40 25.33 -18.00
N ALA A 252 -20.08 24.58 -17.14
CA ALA A 252 -21.33 23.88 -17.45
C ALA A 252 -22.45 24.85 -17.87
N ALA A 253 -22.57 26.01 -17.23
CA ALA A 253 -23.54 27.05 -17.58
C ALA A 253 -23.45 27.53 -19.04
N GLN A 254 -22.31 27.31 -19.70
CA GLN A 254 -22.06 27.74 -21.08
C GLN A 254 -22.15 26.58 -22.10
N ALA A 255 -22.11 25.32 -21.65
CA ALA A 255 -21.83 24.16 -22.51
C ALA A 255 -22.66 22.91 -22.20
N SER A 256 -23.41 22.87 -21.09
CA SER A 256 -24.23 21.72 -20.75
C SER A 256 -25.31 21.47 -21.80
N LYS A 257 -25.41 20.21 -22.21
CA LYS A 257 -26.55 19.72 -23.00
C LYS A 257 -27.79 19.62 -22.10
N GLU A 258 -28.96 19.79 -22.69
CA GLU A 258 -30.22 19.47 -22.00
C GLU A 258 -30.21 18.02 -21.52
N ILE A 259 -30.75 17.79 -20.33
CA ILE A 259 -30.88 16.43 -19.79
C ILE A 259 -31.83 15.67 -20.70
N ALA A 260 -31.32 14.60 -21.31
CA ALA A 260 -32.15 13.75 -22.17
C ALA A 260 -33.08 12.87 -21.32
N ASP A 261 -34.20 12.46 -21.91
CA ASP A 261 -35.14 11.54 -21.29
C ASP A 261 -34.56 10.12 -21.29
N TYR A 262 -34.05 9.69 -20.15
CA TYR A 262 -33.53 8.34 -19.92
C TYR A 262 -34.56 7.52 -19.13
N PRO A 263 -34.97 6.34 -19.62
CA PRO A 263 -35.88 5.49 -18.88
C PRO A 263 -35.23 5.02 -17.57
N VAL A 264 -35.98 5.17 -16.48
CA VAL A 264 -35.59 4.67 -15.15
C VAL A 264 -36.34 3.37 -14.84
N PHE A 265 -35.61 2.42 -14.28
CA PHE A 265 -36.10 1.11 -13.89
C PHE A 265 -36.01 1.03 -12.38
N LEU A 266 -37.05 1.57 -11.72
CA LEU A 266 -37.15 1.50 -10.28
C LEU A 266 -37.27 0.04 -9.83
N PRO A 267 -36.68 -0.31 -8.68
CA PRO A 267 -36.70 -1.68 -8.19
C PRO A 267 -38.10 -2.18 -7.82
N TYR A 268 -39.01 -1.27 -7.48
CA TYR A 268 -40.41 -1.54 -7.12
C TYR A 268 -41.26 -0.27 -7.20
N THR A 269 -42.60 -0.42 -7.19
CA THR A 269 -43.54 0.69 -6.98
C THR A 269 -43.91 0.86 -5.50
N ASP A 270 -44.47 2.01 -5.13
CA ASP A 270 -44.88 2.31 -3.76
C ASP A 270 -45.97 1.35 -3.27
N GLU A 271 -46.93 0.97 -4.14
CA GLU A 271 -48.00 0.03 -3.77
C GLU A 271 -47.43 -1.37 -3.45
N VAL A 272 -46.39 -1.80 -4.18
CA VAL A 272 -45.70 -3.06 -3.90
C VAL A 272 -44.91 -2.98 -2.60
N LEU A 273 -44.22 -1.86 -2.34
CA LEU A 273 -43.52 -1.65 -1.09
C LEU A 273 -44.48 -1.66 0.11
N GLU A 274 -45.63 -1.00 0.01
CA GLU A 274 -46.67 -1.00 1.03
C GLU A 274 -47.22 -2.41 1.27
N ALA A 275 -47.55 -3.15 0.21
CA ALA A 275 -48.05 -4.51 0.32
C ALA A 275 -47.03 -5.46 0.98
N VAL A 276 -45.76 -5.36 0.60
CA VAL A 276 -44.67 -6.15 1.19
C VAL A 276 -44.43 -5.75 2.64
N THR A 277 -44.41 -4.45 2.96
CA THR A 277 -44.20 -3.96 4.32
C THR A 277 -45.34 -4.41 5.24
N ALA A 278 -46.59 -4.36 4.78
CA ALA A 278 -47.74 -4.85 5.54
C ALA A 278 -47.68 -6.37 5.79
N ALA A 279 -47.17 -7.14 4.82
CA ALA A 279 -47.06 -8.60 4.93
C ALA A 279 -45.86 -9.06 5.77
N ALA A 280 -44.76 -8.30 5.77
CA ALA A 280 -43.48 -8.74 6.33
C ALA A 280 -43.05 -7.98 7.59
N GLY A 281 -43.43 -6.70 7.74
CA GLY A 281 -42.77 -5.76 8.66
C GLY A 281 -42.71 -6.22 10.12
N THR A 282 -43.82 -6.72 10.66
CA THR A 282 -43.88 -7.21 12.05
C THR A 282 -43.01 -8.44 12.26
N GLU A 283 -43.06 -9.41 11.34
CA GLU A 283 -42.29 -10.65 11.47
C GLU A 283 -40.80 -10.43 11.18
N LEU A 284 -40.46 -9.52 10.25
CA LEU A 284 -39.09 -9.06 10.00
C LEU A 284 -38.42 -8.57 11.28
N ALA A 285 -39.14 -7.82 12.12
CA ALA A 285 -38.60 -7.33 13.39
C ALA A 285 -38.22 -8.46 14.36
N GLU A 286 -38.94 -9.58 14.34
CA GLU A 286 -38.62 -10.77 15.13
C GLU A 286 -37.51 -11.61 14.49
N VAL A 287 -37.55 -11.79 13.16
CA VAL A 287 -36.50 -12.53 12.41
C VAL A 287 -35.14 -11.89 12.65
N TYR A 288 -35.04 -10.56 12.58
CA TYR A 288 -33.76 -9.86 12.79
C TYR A 288 -33.35 -9.71 14.26
N LYS A 289 -34.10 -10.30 15.21
CA LYS A 289 -33.63 -10.55 16.60
C LYS A 289 -32.85 -11.86 16.73
N ILE A 290 -32.92 -12.76 15.74
CA ILE A 290 -32.17 -14.02 15.73
C ILE A 290 -30.68 -13.72 15.53
N ALA A 291 -29.85 -14.07 16.52
CA ALA A 291 -28.41 -13.79 16.51
C ALA A 291 -27.65 -14.72 15.54
N GLY A 292 -28.06 -16.00 15.43
CA GLY A 292 -27.41 -16.99 14.58
C GLY A 292 -27.61 -16.69 13.09
N LYS A 293 -26.53 -16.54 12.32
CA LYS A 293 -26.61 -16.17 10.90
C LYS A 293 -27.42 -17.14 10.04
N ILE A 294 -27.15 -18.45 10.16
CA ILE A 294 -27.82 -19.48 9.35
C ILE A 294 -29.31 -19.56 9.73
N GLU A 295 -29.60 -19.63 11.03
CA GLU A 295 -30.97 -19.66 11.53
C GLU A 295 -31.78 -18.44 11.11
N ARG A 296 -31.18 -17.24 11.17
CA ARG A 296 -31.78 -15.99 10.68
C ARG A 296 -32.02 -16.03 9.18
N GLN A 297 -31.07 -16.55 8.41
CA GLN A 297 -31.19 -16.66 6.94
C GLN A 297 -32.33 -17.60 6.57
N ASP A 298 -32.42 -18.76 7.21
CA ASP A 298 -33.50 -19.74 6.98
C ASP A 298 -34.87 -19.14 7.33
N ALA A 299 -34.97 -18.42 8.45
CA ALA A 299 -36.20 -17.72 8.85
C ALA A 299 -36.58 -16.59 7.89
N ASP A 300 -35.61 -15.78 7.45
CA ASP A 300 -35.79 -14.70 6.47
C ASP A 300 -36.22 -15.25 5.11
N ASP A 301 -35.62 -16.34 4.63
CA ASP A 301 -35.98 -16.97 3.37
C ASP A 301 -37.38 -17.60 3.43
N ALA A 302 -37.75 -18.22 4.56
CA ALA A 302 -39.09 -18.72 4.78
C ALA A 302 -40.14 -17.59 4.80
N LEU A 303 -39.85 -16.47 5.47
CA LEU A 303 -40.72 -15.28 5.48
C LEU A 303 -40.84 -14.69 4.08
N LYS A 304 -39.72 -14.49 3.38
CA LYS A 304 -39.68 -13.98 2.02
C LYS A 304 -40.49 -14.85 1.05
N SER A 305 -40.46 -16.17 1.20
CA SER A 305 -41.31 -17.07 0.41
C SER A 305 -42.79 -16.79 0.65
N ARG A 306 -43.23 -16.68 1.92
CA ARG A 306 -44.64 -16.39 2.25
C ARG A 306 -45.07 -15.01 1.76
N VAL A 307 -44.19 -14.02 1.82
CA VAL A 307 -44.46 -12.67 1.31
C VAL A 307 -44.63 -12.69 -0.21
N LYS A 308 -43.83 -13.47 -0.94
CA LYS A 308 -44.02 -13.68 -2.38
C LYS A 308 -45.40 -14.28 -2.67
N ASP A 309 -45.80 -15.31 -1.92
CA ASP A 309 -47.12 -15.94 -2.09
C ASP A 309 -48.26 -14.96 -1.78
N ALA A 310 -48.11 -14.13 -0.74
CA ALA A 310 -49.10 -13.10 -0.38
C ALA A 310 -49.23 -12.01 -1.46
N VAL A 311 -48.12 -11.57 -2.04
CA VAL A 311 -48.14 -10.63 -3.17
C VAL A 311 -48.74 -11.28 -4.42
N ALA A 312 -48.41 -12.54 -4.69
CA ALA A 312 -49.00 -13.28 -5.80
C ALA A 312 -50.53 -13.41 -5.67
N ALA A 313 -51.03 -13.68 -4.47
CA ALA A 313 -52.47 -13.70 -4.23
C ALA A 313 -53.14 -12.35 -4.50
N LYS A 314 -52.47 -11.23 -4.19
CA LYS A 314 -52.95 -9.88 -4.52
C LYS A 314 -52.93 -9.59 -6.02
N VAL A 315 -51.94 -10.11 -6.74
CA VAL A 315 -51.89 -10.05 -8.21
C VAL A 315 -53.05 -10.85 -8.82
N ASP A 316 -53.27 -12.08 -8.37
CA ASP A 316 -54.38 -12.94 -8.81
C ASP A 316 -55.75 -12.31 -8.51
N ALA A 317 -55.86 -11.57 -7.41
CA ALA A 317 -57.06 -10.81 -7.03
C ALA A 317 -57.24 -9.49 -7.82
N GLY A 318 -56.27 -9.10 -8.66
CA GLY A 318 -56.27 -7.85 -9.41
C GLY A 318 -56.01 -6.59 -8.58
N GLU A 319 -55.51 -6.73 -7.34
CA GLU A 319 -55.14 -5.62 -6.46
C GLU A 319 -53.75 -5.04 -6.80
N LEU A 320 -52.88 -5.84 -7.42
CA LEU A 320 -51.54 -5.45 -7.86
C LEU A 320 -51.31 -5.91 -9.32
N PRO A 321 -50.47 -5.21 -10.09
CA PRO A 321 -50.12 -5.62 -11.46
C PRO A 321 -49.20 -6.85 -11.47
N ASP A 322 -49.22 -7.63 -12.55
CA ASP A 322 -48.32 -8.80 -12.75
C ASP A 322 -46.84 -8.48 -12.54
N THR A 323 -46.43 -7.25 -12.85
CA THR A 323 -45.05 -6.78 -12.66
C THR A 323 -44.61 -6.76 -11.19
N ALA A 324 -45.55 -6.75 -10.24
CA ALA A 324 -45.26 -6.76 -8.81
C ALA A 324 -44.47 -8.01 -8.37
N LEU A 325 -44.68 -9.15 -9.01
CA LEU A 325 -43.98 -10.40 -8.69
C LEU A 325 -42.46 -10.28 -8.79
N GLY A 326 -41.97 -9.56 -9.81
CA GLY A 326 -40.54 -9.29 -10.01
C GLY A 326 -39.97 -8.25 -9.04
N GLN A 327 -40.81 -7.45 -8.42
CA GLN A 327 -40.44 -6.32 -7.55
C GLN A 327 -40.35 -6.72 -6.07
N VAL A 328 -41.02 -7.82 -5.66
CA VAL A 328 -41.07 -8.29 -4.26
C VAL A 328 -39.68 -8.39 -3.62
N GLY A 329 -38.70 -8.93 -4.35
CA GLY A 329 -37.35 -9.13 -3.79
C GLY A 329 -36.68 -7.83 -3.36
N ALA A 330 -36.80 -6.77 -4.16
CA ALA A 330 -36.21 -5.49 -3.85
C ALA A 330 -37.05 -4.71 -2.83
N ALA A 331 -38.38 -4.76 -2.91
CA ALA A 331 -39.28 -4.17 -1.92
C ALA A 331 -39.06 -4.79 -0.51
N TYR A 332 -38.90 -6.12 -0.45
CA TYR A 332 -38.59 -6.84 0.78
C TYR A 332 -37.27 -6.37 1.37
N LYS A 333 -36.22 -6.21 0.54
CA LYS A 333 -34.92 -5.69 0.99
C LYS A 333 -35.03 -4.28 1.57
N SER A 334 -35.85 -3.40 0.99
CA SER A 334 -36.10 -2.06 1.51
C SER A 334 -36.88 -2.07 2.83
N ALA A 335 -37.89 -2.94 2.96
CA ALA A 335 -38.61 -3.15 4.21
C ALA A 335 -37.68 -3.67 5.32
N THR A 336 -36.84 -4.67 5.01
CA THR A 336 -35.78 -5.16 5.90
C THR A 336 -34.83 -4.05 6.31
N LYS A 337 -34.37 -3.22 5.35
CA LYS A 337 -33.51 -2.07 5.63
C LYS A 337 -34.13 -1.15 6.66
N LYS A 338 -35.40 -0.78 6.48
CA LYS A 338 -36.14 0.08 7.42
C LYS A 338 -36.20 -0.54 8.82
N VAL A 339 -36.65 -1.79 8.93
CA VAL A 339 -36.79 -2.48 10.22
C VAL A 339 -35.47 -2.57 10.99
N VAL A 340 -34.38 -2.95 10.31
CA VAL A 340 -33.05 -3.06 10.95
C VAL A 340 -32.53 -1.69 11.42
N ARG A 341 -32.71 -0.65 10.60
CA ARG A 341 -32.28 0.72 10.94
C ARG A 341 -33.07 1.32 12.09
N ASP A 342 -34.39 1.16 12.06
CA ASP A 342 -35.27 1.64 13.13
C ASP A 342 -34.86 1.01 14.46
N ARG A 343 -34.57 -0.30 14.48
CA ARG A 343 -34.08 -0.99 15.68
C ARG A 343 -32.73 -0.46 16.16
N ILE A 344 -31.77 -0.24 15.25
CA ILE A 344 -30.47 0.33 15.60
C ILE A 344 -30.65 1.72 16.24
N LEU A 345 -31.49 2.58 15.66
CA LEU A 345 -31.67 3.96 16.11
C LEU A 345 -32.54 4.11 17.38
N THR A 346 -33.41 3.15 17.66
CA THR A 346 -34.33 3.19 18.81
C THR A 346 -33.87 2.32 19.97
N GLU A 347 -33.50 1.07 19.71
CA GLU A 347 -33.10 0.10 20.73
C GLU A 347 -31.58 0.08 20.97
N GLN A 348 -30.78 0.65 20.06
CA GLN A 348 -29.30 0.61 20.11
C GLN A 348 -28.73 -0.82 20.07
N ILE A 349 -29.47 -1.74 19.46
CA ILE A 349 -29.10 -3.15 19.29
C ILE A 349 -28.99 -3.48 17.80
N ARG A 350 -27.94 -4.22 17.45
CA ARG A 350 -27.63 -4.62 16.08
C ARG A 350 -28.26 -5.96 15.71
N MET A 351 -28.17 -6.30 14.42
CA MET A 351 -28.79 -7.52 13.86
C MET A 351 -28.25 -8.84 14.44
N ASP A 352 -27.03 -8.85 14.97
CA ASP A 352 -26.40 -10.00 15.61
C ASP A 352 -26.45 -9.93 17.14
N GLY A 353 -27.21 -8.98 17.70
CA GLY A 353 -27.41 -8.82 19.15
C GLY A 353 -26.36 -7.97 19.85
N ARG A 354 -25.31 -7.52 19.14
CA ARG A 354 -24.30 -6.60 19.69
C ARG A 354 -24.85 -5.20 19.97
N GLY A 355 -24.25 -4.51 20.93
CA GLY A 355 -24.34 -3.06 21.05
C GLY A 355 -23.56 -2.35 19.93
N LEU A 356 -23.75 -1.03 19.84
CA LEU A 356 -23.16 -0.22 18.76
C LEU A 356 -21.62 -0.22 18.77
N ALA A 357 -21.00 -0.28 19.95
CA ALA A 357 -19.55 -0.21 20.11
C ALA A 357 -18.84 -1.57 20.14
N ASP A 358 -19.59 -2.68 20.19
CA ASP A 358 -19.02 -4.01 20.40
C ASP A 358 -18.29 -4.55 19.16
N ILE A 359 -17.12 -5.13 19.38
CA ILE A 359 -16.33 -5.86 18.37
C ILE A 359 -16.76 -7.33 18.39
N ARG A 360 -16.75 -8.00 17.24
CA ARG A 360 -16.92 -9.46 17.18
C ARG A 360 -15.78 -10.18 17.91
N PRO A 361 -15.95 -11.47 18.27
CA PRO A 361 -14.86 -12.27 18.83
C PRO A 361 -13.60 -12.17 17.97
N LEU A 362 -12.47 -11.92 18.63
CA LEU A 362 -11.16 -11.78 18.01
C LEU A 362 -10.31 -13.00 18.32
N ASP A 363 -9.59 -13.47 17.31
CA ASP A 363 -8.59 -14.51 17.44
C ASP A 363 -7.40 -14.18 16.53
N ALA A 364 -6.19 -14.45 17.01
CA ALA A 364 -4.95 -14.09 16.36
C ALA A 364 -3.91 -15.17 16.63
N GLU A 365 -3.33 -15.69 15.55
CA GLU A 365 -2.35 -16.77 15.59
C GLU A 365 -1.21 -16.48 14.61
N VAL A 366 0.03 -16.81 14.98
CA VAL A 366 1.22 -16.74 14.13
C VAL A 366 1.76 -18.15 13.87
N GLN A 367 2.66 -18.32 12.89
CA GLN A 367 3.29 -19.60 12.55
C GLN A 367 2.33 -20.70 12.05
N VAL A 368 1.26 -20.29 11.35
CA VAL A 368 0.19 -21.18 10.87
C VAL A 368 0.55 -21.97 9.59
N ILE A 369 1.54 -21.51 8.81
CA ILE A 369 2.02 -22.21 7.62
C ILE A 369 3.49 -22.62 7.81
N PRO A 370 3.87 -23.88 7.59
CA PRO A 370 5.26 -24.30 7.65
C PRO A 370 6.07 -23.73 6.47
N ARG A 371 7.39 -23.59 6.69
CA ARG A 371 8.44 -23.16 5.72
C ARG A 371 8.41 -21.69 5.25
N VAL A 372 7.25 -21.04 5.21
CA VAL A 372 7.18 -19.61 4.83
C VAL A 372 7.92 -18.74 5.84
N HIS A 373 8.35 -17.55 5.43
CA HIS A 373 9.21 -16.72 6.29
C HIS A 373 8.45 -16.16 7.49
N GLY A 374 7.19 -15.80 7.30
CA GLY A 374 6.25 -15.56 8.39
C GLY A 374 4.82 -15.78 7.92
N SER A 375 3.95 -16.16 8.85
CA SER A 375 2.52 -16.35 8.57
C SER A 375 1.68 -16.06 9.80
N ALA A 376 0.43 -15.67 9.54
CA ALA A 376 -0.55 -15.44 10.60
C ALA A 376 -1.98 -15.70 10.11
N ILE A 377 -2.85 -16.09 11.03
CA ILE A 377 -4.30 -15.98 10.87
C ILE A 377 -4.80 -14.89 11.81
N PHE A 378 -5.58 -13.97 11.25
CA PHE A 378 -6.39 -13.04 12.04
C PHE A 378 -7.85 -13.32 11.75
N GLN A 379 -8.62 -13.57 12.80
CA GLN A 379 -10.05 -13.82 12.72
C GLN A 379 -10.83 -12.83 13.59
N ARG A 380 -11.88 -12.27 12.99
CA ARG A 380 -12.84 -11.36 13.64
C ARG A 380 -14.25 -11.79 13.27
N GLY A 381 -14.90 -12.51 14.17
CA GLY A 381 -16.13 -13.24 13.89
C GLY A 381 -15.95 -14.21 12.71
N GLU A 382 -16.77 -14.04 11.67
CA GLU A 382 -16.69 -14.85 10.44
C GLU A 382 -15.72 -14.30 9.38
N THR A 383 -15.02 -13.19 9.67
CA THR A 383 -13.99 -12.66 8.77
C THR A 383 -12.65 -13.23 9.17
N GLN A 384 -12.03 -14.02 8.29
CA GLN A 384 -10.77 -14.69 8.56
C GLN A 384 -9.79 -14.40 7.42
N ILE A 385 -8.62 -13.86 7.78
CA ILE A 385 -7.56 -13.54 6.84
C ILE A 385 -6.31 -14.32 7.21
N MET A 386 -5.71 -14.96 6.22
CA MET A 386 -4.40 -15.57 6.35
C MET A 386 -3.36 -14.65 5.69
N GLY A 387 -2.46 -14.12 6.51
CA GLY A 387 -1.31 -13.34 6.09
C GLY A 387 -0.09 -14.23 5.88
N VAL A 388 0.66 -14.00 4.79
CA VAL A 388 1.93 -14.68 4.52
C VAL A 388 2.97 -13.68 4.06
N THR A 389 4.10 -13.63 4.76
CA THR A 389 5.24 -12.79 4.42
C THR A 389 6.31 -13.60 3.71
N THR A 390 6.89 -13.02 2.66
CA THR A 390 8.07 -13.52 1.98
C THR A 390 9.10 -12.40 1.88
N LEU A 391 10.34 -12.71 2.20
CA LEU A 391 11.49 -11.80 2.19
C LEU A 391 12.44 -12.21 1.08
N ASN A 392 13.00 -11.24 0.36
CA ASN A 392 14.01 -11.51 -0.65
C ASN A 392 14.98 -10.33 -0.80
N MET A 393 16.01 -10.51 -1.61
CA MET A 393 16.96 -9.47 -2.01
C MET A 393 16.24 -8.28 -2.63
N LEU A 394 16.81 -7.08 -2.46
CA LEU A 394 16.28 -5.82 -2.98
C LEU A 394 16.19 -5.79 -4.53
N LYS A 395 16.89 -6.67 -5.24
CA LYS A 395 16.68 -6.83 -6.69
C LYS A 395 15.30 -7.36 -7.07
N MET A 396 14.58 -7.98 -6.13
CA MET A 396 13.21 -8.49 -6.31
C MET A 396 12.15 -7.40 -6.08
N GLU A 397 12.55 -6.17 -5.78
CA GLU A 397 11.65 -5.02 -5.77
C GLU A 397 10.94 -4.88 -7.12
N GLN A 398 9.63 -4.61 -7.06
CA GLN A 398 8.86 -4.41 -8.28
C GLN A 398 9.30 -3.12 -8.95
N GLN A 399 9.75 -3.22 -10.20
CA GLN A 399 9.94 -2.05 -11.07
C GLN A 399 8.58 -1.57 -11.56
N ILE A 400 8.32 -0.27 -11.44
CA ILE A 400 7.08 0.37 -11.88
C ILE A 400 7.39 1.21 -13.12
N ASP A 401 6.74 0.86 -14.22
CA ASP A 401 6.75 1.59 -15.48
C ASP A 401 5.34 2.16 -15.73
N SER A 402 5.03 3.27 -15.05
CA SER A 402 3.77 4.01 -15.17
C SER A 402 4.03 5.52 -15.17
N LEU A 403 2.96 6.33 -15.18
CA LEU A 403 3.07 7.79 -15.00
C LEU A 403 3.29 8.20 -13.53
N SER A 404 3.29 7.24 -12.60
CA SER A 404 3.60 7.50 -11.20
C SER A 404 5.03 8.01 -11.02
N PRO A 405 5.29 8.93 -10.07
CA PRO A 405 6.66 9.28 -9.67
C PRO A 405 7.40 8.09 -9.02
N VAL A 406 6.68 7.09 -8.52
CA VAL A 406 7.26 5.88 -7.91
C VAL A 406 7.75 4.94 -9.01
N THR A 407 9.06 4.64 -9.01
CA THR A 407 9.70 3.79 -10.02
C THR A 407 10.05 2.40 -9.52
N LYS A 408 10.12 2.21 -8.19
CA LYS A 408 10.41 0.94 -7.53
C LYS A 408 9.56 0.78 -6.28
N LYS A 409 9.23 -0.45 -5.92
CA LYS A 409 8.40 -0.74 -4.76
C LYS A 409 8.99 -1.87 -3.93
N ARG A 410 9.37 -1.54 -2.69
CA ARG A 410 9.99 -2.44 -1.71
C ARG A 410 8.99 -3.35 -1.01
N TYR A 411 7.85 -2.76 -0.63
CA TYR A 411 6.76 -3.47 0.03
C TYR A 411 5.63 -3.75 -0.94
N LEU A 412 5.32 -5.03 -1.13
CA LEU A 412 4.33 -5.52 -2.09
C LEU A 412 3.19 -6.17 -1.32
N HIS A 413 2.01 -5.56 -1.28
CA HIS A 413 0.83 -6.19 -0.69
C HIS A 413 -0.10 -6.73 -1.77
N HIS A 414 -0.30 -8.05 -1.78
CA HIS A 414 -1.26 -8.70 -2.65
C HIS A 414 -2.44 -9.21 -1.82
N TYR A 415 -3.64 -8.82 -2.19
CA TYR A 415 -4.86 -9.25 -1.56
C TYR A 415 -5.68 -10.11 -2.52
N ASN A 416 -6.14 -11.26 -2.02
CA ASN A 416 -6.92 -12.23 -2.77
C ASN A 416 -8.27 -12.48 -2.07
N PHE A 417 -9.35 -12.49 -2.85
CA PHE A 417 -10.71 -12.73 -2.39
C PHE A 417 -11.35 -13.86 -3.20
N PRO A 418 -11.01 -15.13 -2.89
CA PRO A 418 -11.54 -16.26 -3.62
C PRO A 418 -13.06 -16.42 -3.43
N PRO A 419 -13.79 -17.04 -4.37
CA PRO A 419 -15.24 -17.20 -4.26
C PRO A 419 -15.70 -17.99 -3.02
N TYR A 420 -14.87 -18.94 -2.56
CA TYR A 420 -15.20 -19.74 -1.38
C TYR A 420 -15.27 -18.91 -0.08
N SER A 421 -14.68 -17.70 -0.05
CA SER A 421 -14.69 -16.82 1.13
C SER A 421 -16.09 -16.35 1.51
N THR A 422 -17.03 -16.35 0.55
CA THR A 422 -18.47 -16.09 0.77
C THR A 422 -19.33 -17.32 0.52
N GLY A 423 -18.73 -18.50 0.30
CA GLY A 423 -19.45 -19.73 -0.04
C GLY A 423 -19.99 -19.77 -1.48
N GLU A 424 -19.43 -18.96 -2.38
CA GLU A 424 -19.88 -18.83 -3.77
C GLU A 424 -18.95 -19.56 -4.76
N THR A 425 -19.41 -19.72 -6.00
CA THR A 425 -18.56 -20.12 -7.14
C THR A 425 -18.26 -18.92 -8.02
N GLY A 426 -17.09 -18.89 -8.67
CA GLY A 426 -16.72 -17.75 -9.50
C GLY A 426 -15.35 -17.90 -10.16
N ARG A 427 -14.95 -16.87 -10.91
CA ARG A 427 -13.64 -16.82 -11.56
C ARG A 427 -12.52 -16.72 -10.52
N VAL A 428 -11.50 -17.58 -10.65
CA VAL A 428 -10.24 -17.52 -9.89
C VAL A 428 -9.10 -17.23 -10.88
N GLY A 429 -8.25 -16.25 -10.57
CA GLY A 429 -7.13 -15.87 -11.42
C GLY A 429 -6.76 -14.39 -11.29
N SER A 430 -6.98 -13.61 -12.36
CA SER A 430 -6.64 -12.18 -12.36
C SER A 430 -7.45 -11.39 -11.33
N PRO A 431 -6.81 -10.53 -10.52
CA PRO A 431 -7.49 -9.80 -9.46
C PRO A 431 -8.46 -8.77 -10.03
N LYS A 432 -9.60 -8.61 -9.36
CA LYS A 432 -10.61 -7.59 -9.63
C LYS A 432 -10.13 -6.23 -9.13
N ARG A 433 -10.73 -5.14 -9.65
CA ARG A 433 -10.45 -3.77 -9.17
C ARG A 433 -10.65 -3.64 -7.64
N ARG A 434 -11.65 -4.35 -7.08
CA ARG A 434 -11.90 -4.36 -5.62
C ARG A 434 -10.75 -4.98 -4.84
N GLU A 435 -10.21 -6.10 -5.32
CA GLU A 435 -9.07 -6.78 -4.69
C GLU A 435 -7.82 -5.89 -4.73
N ILE A 436 -7.54 -5.25 -5.87
CA ILE A 436 -6.43 -4.30 -6.00
C ILE A 436 -6.58 -3.14 -5.01
N GLY A 437 -7.75 -2.51 -4.92
CA GLY A 437 -7.91 -1.38 -3.99
C GLY A 437 -7.95 -1.78 -2.52
N HIS A 438 -8.41 -2.99 -2.16
CA HIS A 438 -8.30 -3.49 -0.79
C HIS A 438 -6.85 -3.79 -0.39
N GLY A 439 -6.08 -4.41 -1.30
CA GLY A 439 -4.65 -4.64 -1.10
C GLY A 439 -3.89 -3.33 -0.94
N PHE A 440 -4.18 -2.34 -1.80
CA PHE A 440 -3.57 -1.01 -1.69
C PHE A 440 -3.91 -0.31 -0.38
N LEU A 441 -5.17 -0.33 0.07
CA LEU A 441 -5.53 0.24 1.38
C LEU A 441 -4.76 -0.41 2.54
N ALA A 442 -4.63 -1.74 2.51
CA ALA A 442 -3.87 -2.46 3.54
C ALA A 442 -2.36 -2.17 3.45
N GLU A 443 -1.85 -1.98 2.24
CA GLU A 443 -0.46 -1.63 1.99
C GLU A 443 -0.11 -0.25 2.57
N ARG A 444 -0.87 0.78 2.19
CA ARG A 444 -0.71 2.15 2.66
C ARG A 444 -0.80 2.25 4.19
N ALA A 445 -1.64 1.42 4.82
CA ALA A 445 -1.75 1.38 6.27
C ALA A 445 -0.47 0.90 6.97
N LEU A 446 0.39 0.11 6.30
CA LEU A 446 1.60 -0.49 6.87
C LEU A 446 2.88 0.22 6.46
N VAL A 447 2.93 0.85 5.27
CA VAL A 447 4.11 1.59 4.79
C VAL A 447 4.72 2.55 5.84
N PRO A 448 3.94 3.35 6.59
CA PRO A 448 4.48 4.30 7.57
C PRO A 448 5.27 3.68 8.71
N VAL A 449 5.01 2.40 9.03
CA VAL A 449 5.66 1.68 10.13
C VAL A 449 6.73 0.70 9.68
N LEU A 450 6.96 0.57 8.37
CA LEU A 450 8.03 -0.28 7.87
C LEU A 450 9.41 0.28 8.29
N PRO A 451 10.38 -0.61 8.55
CA PRO A 451 11.77 -0.19 8.68
C PRO A 451 12.27 0.40 7.36
N SER A 452 13.26 1.27 7.47
CA SER A 452 13.97 1.80 6.31
C SER A 452 14.72 0.69 5.56
N ARG A 453 15.14 0.99 4.32
CA ARG A 453 15.95 0.08 3.51
C ARG A 453 17.28 -0.28 4.20
N ASP A 454 17.85 0.65 4.95
CA ASP A 454 19.14 0.46 5.62
C ASP A 454 19.00 -0.42 6.88
N GLU A 455 17.90 -0.24 7.63
CA GLU A 455 17.58 -1.06 8.80
C GLU A 455 17.18 -2.49 8.42
N PHE A 456 16.49 -2.66 7.28
CA PHE A 456 15.99 -3.95 6.83
C PHE A 456 16.07 -4.07 5.29
N PRO A 457 17.23 -4.50 4.75
CA PRO A 457 17.53 -4.48 3.32
C PRO A 457 16.90 -5.64 2.55
N TYR A 458 15.57 -5.72 2.62
CA TYR A 458 14.76 -6.77 2.00
C TYR A 458 13.64 -6.17 1.15
N ALA A 459 13.39 -6.80 0.00
CA ALA A 459 12.08 -6.72 -0.65
C ALA A 459 11.10 -7.58 0.16
N ILE A 460 9.95 -7.00 0.50
CA ILE A 460 8.96 -7.62 1.38
C ILE A 460 7.68 -7.84 0.57
N ARG A 461 7.30 -9.10 0.37
CA ARG A 461 6.01 -9.45 -0.23
C ARG A 461 5.08 -9.98 0.85
N GLN A 462 3.98 -9.28 1.06
CA GLN A 462 2.88 -9.70 1.89
C GLN A 462 1.73 -10.19 1.00
N VAL A 463 1.16 -11.35 1.34
CA VAL A 463 -0.08 -11.84 0.72
C VAL A 463 -1.14 -11.99 1.80
N SER A 464 -2.33 -11.46 1.53
CA SER A 464 -3.52 -11.65 2.37
C SER A 464 -4.55 -12.47 1.61
N GLU A 465 -4.76 -13.71 2.05
CA GLU A 465 -5.80 -14.59 1.56
C GLU A 465 -7.05 -14.41 2.45
N ALA A 466 -8.12 -13.86 1.89
CA ALA A 466 -9.39 -13.79 2.62
C ALA A 466 -10.03 -15.18 2.64
N LEU A 467 -9.90 -15.93 3.73
CA LEU A 467 -10.45 -17.29 3.83
C LEU A 467 -11.95 -17.30 4.14
N GLY A 468 -12.41 -16.30 4.89
CA GLY A 468 -13.81 -16.07 5.21
C GLY A 468 -14.14 -14.58 5.25
N SER A 469 -15.33 -14.20 4.81
CA SER A 469 -15.74 -12.80 4.73
C SER A 469 -17.17 -12.57 5.21
N ASN A 470 -17.29 -11.80 6.29
CA ASN A 470 -18.57 -11.20 6.70
C ASN A 470 -18.40 -9.81 7.32
N GLY A 471 -17.37 -9.06 6.91
CA GLY A 471 -17.15 -7.69 7.38
C GLY A 471 -15.70 -7.26 7.28
N SER A 472 -15.41 -6.32 6.38
CA SER A 472 -14.10 -5.69 6.14
C SER A 472 -12.88 -6.61 6.23
N THR A 473 -12.71 -7.42 5.19
CA THR A 473 -11.51 -8.23 4.97
C THR A 473 -10.26 -7.39 4.72
N SER A 474 -10.38 -6.14 4.25
CA SER A 474 -9.24 -5.23 4.10
C SER A 474 -8.64 -4.85 5.46
N MET A 475 -9.46 -4.54 6.46
CA MET A 475 -8.98 -4.24 7.81
C MET A 475 -8.47 -5.49 8.54
N GLY A 476 -9.08 -6.65 8.29
CA GLY A 476 -8.50 -7.92 8.73
C GLY A 476 -7.13 -8.19 8.09
N SER A 477 -6.92 -7.74 6.84
CA SER A 477 -5.65 -7.90 6.14
C SER A 477 -4.54 -7.04 6.73
N VAL A 478 -4.85 -5.83 7.20
CA VAL A 478 -3.90 -5.01 7.97
C VAL A 478 -3.45 -5.76 9.23
N CYS A 479 -4.38 -6.26 10.02
CA CYS A 479 -4.07 -7.01 11.25
C CYS A 479 -3.25 -8.27 10.97
N ALA A 480 -3.67 -9.11 10.01
CA ALA A 480 -2.95 -10.32 9.62
C ALA A 480 -1.55 -10.02 9.08
N SER A 481 -1.39 -8.90 8.37
CA SER A 481 -0.10 -8.49 7.83
C SER A 481 0.83 -8.00 8.93
N THR A 482 0.36 -7.22 9.91
CA THR A 482 1.13 -6.85 11.10
C THR A 482 1.69 -8.09 11.80
N LEU A 483 0.82 -9.05 12.12
CA LEU A 483 1.24 -10.32 12.76
C LEU A 483 2.24 -11.08 11.90
N SER A 484 1.95 -11.25 10.62
CA SER A 484 2.79 -12.03 9.70
C SER A 484 4.16 -11.39 9.47
N LEU A 485 4.25 -10.05 9.44
CA LEU A 485 5.50 -9.31 9.28
C LEU A 485 6.37 -9.43 10.53
N LEU A 486 5.77 -9.26 11.72
CA LEU A 486 6.48 -9.48 12.98
C LEU A 486 6.99 -10.92 13.09
N ASN A 487 6.15 -11.90 12.74
CA ASN A 487 6.55 -13.31 12.73
C ASN A 487 7.66 -13.62 11.70
N ALA A 488 7.77 -12.83 10.63
CA ALA A 488 8.87 -12.94 9.67
C ALA A 488 10.17 -12.28 10.13
N GLY A 489 10.19 -11.66 11.30
CA GLY A 489 11.31 -10.89 11.84
C GLY A 489 11.49 -9.53 11.20
N VAL A 490 10.43 -8.95 10.60
CA VAL A 490 10.47 -7.57 10.11
C VAL A 490 10.37 -6.63 11.31
N PRO A 491 11.36 -5.75 11.54
CA PRO A 491 11.35 -4.81 12.65
C PRO A 491 10.41 -3.63 12.38
N LEU A 492 9.09 -3.87 12.46
CA LEU A 492 8.10 -2.82 12.37
C LEU A 492 8.29 -1.81 13.51
N LYS A 493 8.18 -0.51 13.19
CA LYS A 493 8.32 0.58 14.15
C LYS A 493 7.19 0.58 15.19
N ALA A 494 6.00 0.13 14.80
CA ALA A 494 4.88 -0.17 15.68
C ALA A 494 3.87 -1.11 15.01
N PRO A 495 3.10 -1.89 15.78
CA PRO A 495 1.99 -2.67 15.24
C PRO A 495 0.85 -1.77 14.75
N VAL A 496 0.21 -2.19 13.65
CA VAL A 496 -0.95 -1.50 13.06
C VAL A 496 -2.17 -2.42 13.12
N ALA A 497 -3.31 -1.87 13.54
CA ALA A 497 -4.59 -2.56 13.46
C ALA A 497 -5.59 -1.74 12.63
N GLY A 498 -6.56 -2.44 12.05
CA GLY A 498 -7.63 -1.85 11.27
C GLY A 498 -9.02 -2.18 11.81
N ILE A 499 -9.93 -1.22 11.73
CA ILE A 499 -11.35 -1.38 12.04
C ILE A 499 -12.22 -0.84 10.91
N ALA A 500 -13.36 -1.50 10.68
CA ALA A 500 -14.41 -0.96 9.83
C ALA A 500 -15.59 -0.52 10.67
N MET A 501 -16.09 0.65 10.32
CA MET A 501 -17.13 1.37 11.01
C MET A 501 -18.24 1.65 10.02
N GLY A 502 -19.46 1.76 10.52
CA GLY A 502 -20.61 2.20 9.74
C GLY A 502 -21.36 3.31 10.45
N LEU A 503 -22.23 3.97 9.71
CA LEU A 503 -23.17 4.93 10.25
C LEU A 503 -24.56 4.68 9.68
N VAL A 504 -25.54 4.70 10.56
CA VAL A 504 -26.96 4.72 10.20
C VAL A 504 -27.52 6.05 10.66
N SER A 505 -28.28 6.72 9.79
CA SER A 505 -28.99 7.95 10.13
C SER A 505 -30.40 7.99 9.58
N ASP A 506 -31.39 8.28 10.42
CA ASP A 506 -32.78 8.40 9.99
C ASP A 506 -33.53 9.39 10.87
N THR A 507 -34.71 9.81 10.41
CA THR A 507 -35.60 10.68 11.20
C THR A 507 -36.47 9.82 12.11
N VAL A 508 -36.24 9.91 13.41
CA VAL A 508 -36.98 9.20 14.45
C VAL A 508 -37.67 10.24 15.34
N ASP A 509 -38.99 10.14 15.49
CA ASP A 509 -39.80 11.10 16.26
C ASP A 509 -39.64 12.56 15.80
N GLY A 510 -39.44 12.78 14.49
CA GLY A 510 -39.24 14.11 13.90
C GLY A 510 -37.84 14.70 14.10
N GLN A 511 -36.87 13.93 14.61
CA GLN A 511 -35.48 14.36 14.76
C GLN A 511 -34.54 13.41 14.02
N THR A 512 -33.56 13.95 13.29
CA THR A 512 -32.50 13.14 12.69
C THR A 512 -31.62 12.55 13.78
N ARG A 513 -31.55 11.22 13.85
CA ARG A 513 -30.67 10.48 14.75
C ARG A 513 -29.56 9.83 13.95
N TYR A 514 -28.40 9.65 14.59
CA TYR A 514 -27.23 9.00 14.02
C TYR A 514 -26.75 7.90 14.98
N ALA A 515 -26.32 6.77 14.43
CA ALA A 515 -25.73 5.67 15.19
C ALA A 515 -24.47 5.17 14.49
N ALA A 516 -23.32 5.32 15.15
CA ALA A 516 -22.04 4.79 14.69
C ALA A 516 -21.88 3.33 15.12
N LEU A 517 -21.55 2.45 14.18
CA LEU A 517 -21.44 1.02 14.36
C LEU A 517 -19.97 0.58 14.30
N THR A 518 -19.49 -0.08 15.34
CA THR A 518 -18.15 -0.69 15.38
C THR A 518 -18.14 -2.07 14.75
N ASP A 519 -17.12 -2.37 13.95
CA ASP A 519 -16.90 -3.69 13.36
C ASP A 519 -18.13 -4.18 12.59
N ILE A 520 -18.49 -3.43 11.55
CA ILE A 520 -19.70 -3.69 10.75
C ILE A 520 -19.65 -5.04 10.03
N LEU A 521 -20.81 -5.68 9.97
CA LEU A 521 -21.08 -6.83 9.13
C LEU A 521 -21.24 -6.42 7.66
N GLY A 522 -21.09 -7.36 6.74
CA GLY A 522 -21.36 -7.09 5.32
C GLY A 522 -22.81 -6.65 5.05
N ALA A 523 -23.76 -7.12 5.86
CA ALA A 523 -25.14 -6.65 5.80
C ALA A 523 -25.30 -5.22 6.31
N GLU A 524 -24.62 -4.85 7.40
CA GLU A 524 -24.70 -3.49 7.96
C GLU A 524 -24.07 -2.44 7.03
N ASP A 525 -23.02 -2.80 6.29
CA ASP A 525 -22.46 -1.99 5.19
C ASP A 525 -23.52 -1.70 4.10
N ALA A 526 -24.20 -2.75 3.63
CA ALA A 526 -25.23 -2.62 2.61
C ALA A 526 -26.46 -1.79 3.06
N LEU A 527 -26.75 -1.77 4.37
CA LEU A 527 -27.90 -1.09 4.96
C LEU A 527 -27.56 0.30 5.55
N GLY A 528 -26.27 0.60 5.73
CA GLY A 528 -25.77 1.85 6.26
C GLY A 528 -25.79 2.99 5.24
N ASP A 529 -25.56 4.19 5.75
CA ASP A 529 -25.47 5.44 4.97
C ASP A 529 -24.03 5.91 4.77
N MET A 530 -23.12 5.43 5.61
CA MET A 530 -21.68 5.64 5.50
C MET A 530 -20.95 4.39 5.97
N ASP A 531 -19.90 4.02 5.26
CA ASP A 531 -18.90 3.06 5.72
C ASP A 531 -17.53 3.74 5.73
N PHE A 532 -16.79 3.56 6.82
CA PHE A 532 -15.43 4.06 6.88
C PHE A 532 -14.50 3.09 7.60
N LYS A 533 -13.25 3.09 7.18
CA LYS A 533 -12.23 2.15 7.58
C LYS A 533 -11.08 2.97 8.13
N VAL A 534 -10.65 2.65 9.35
CA VAL A 534 -9.56 3.36 10.01
C VAL A 534 -8.50 2.33 10.40
N ALA A 535 -7.28 2.56 9.93
CA ALA A 535 -6.10 1.80 10.33
C ALA A 535 -5.09 2.74 10.99
N GLY A 536 -4.30 2.21 11.90
CA GLY A 536 -3.35 3.03 12.64
C GLY A 536 -2.63 2.26 13.73
N THR A 537 -1.63 2.92 14.29
CA THR A 537 -0.95 2.47 15.50
C THR A 537 -1.75 2.88 16.74
N SER A 538 -1.22 2.58 17.93
CA SER A 538 -1.70 3.18 19.18
C SER A 538 -1.54 4.70 19.18
N GLU A 539 -0.59 5.19 18.39
CA GLU A 539 -0.27 6.60 18.31
C GLU A 539 -1.20 7.30 17.33
N PHE A 540 -1.09 7.04 16.03
CA PHE A 540 -1.72 7.84 14.97
C PHE A 540 -2.43 6.99 13.92
N VAL A 541 -3.25 7.64 13.11
CA VAL A 541 -3.93 7.02 11.97
C VAL A 541 -2.94 6.84 10.84
N THR A 542 -2.79 5.62 10.33
CA THR A 542 -1.93 5.34 9.17
C THR A 542 -2.71 5.28 7.87
N ALA A 543 -4.00 4.95 7.89
CA ALA A 543 -4.86 5.04 6.72
C ALA A 543 -6.32 5.26 7.11
N ILE A 544 -7.05 5.99 6.27
CA ILE A 544 -8.51 6.13 6.37
C ILE A 544 -9.14 6.04 4.98
N GLN A 545 -10.23 5.30 4.88
CA GLN A 545 -11.08 5.25 3.70
C GLN A 545 -12.51 5.47 4.14
N LEU A 546 -13.24 6.39 3.50
CA LEU A 546 -14.64 6.67 3.82
C LEU A 546 -15.44 6.76 2.52
N ASP A 547 -16.63 6.18 2.54
CA ASP A 547 -17.64 6.33 1.49
C ASP A 547 -18.98 6.66 2.16
N THR A 548 -19.67 7.69 1.67
CA THR A 548 -20.99 8.06 2.19
C THR A 548 -21.97 8.42 1.09
N LYS A 549 -23.23 8.14 1.35
CA LYS A 549 -24.38 8.52 0.53
C LYS A 549 -25.13 9.73 1.11
N LEU A 550 -24.71 10.23 2.27
CA LEU A 550 -25.37 11.33 2.95
C LEU A 550 -25.00 12.67 2.30
N ASP A 551 -25.95 13.59 2.29
CA ASP A 551 -25.76 14.98 1.85
C ASP A 551 -25.02 15.85 2.88
N GLY A 552 -24.21 15.24 3.73
CA GLY A 552 -23.50 15.90 4.80
C GLY A 552 -23.61 15.15 6.12
N LEU A 553 -22.59 15.33 6.96
CA LEU A 553 -22.51 14.76 8.28
C LEU A 553 -22.09 15.85 9.27
N PRO A 554 -22.80 16.05 10.39
CA PRO A 554 -22.34 17.00 11.41
C PRO A 554 -20.95 16.61 11.92
N THR A 555 -20.04 17.58 12.03
CA THR A 555 -18.65 17.35 12.48
C THR A 555 -18.59 16.60 13.81
N ALA A 556 -19.48 16.92 14.76
CA ALA A 556 -19.57 16.24 16.05
C ALA A 556 -19.89 14.73 15.92
N VAL A 557 -20.66 14.32 14.91
CA VAL A 557 -20.96 12.90 14.65
C VAL A 557 -19.74 12.20 14.07
N LEU A 558 -19.01 12.85 13.16
CA LEU A 558 -17.77 12.33 12.60
C LEU A 558 -16.69 12.15 13.69
N ASP A 559 -16.50 13.16 14.54
CA ASP A 559 -15.54 13.12 15.65
C ASP A 559 -15.85 11.97 16.62
N ALA A 560 -17.12 11.80 16.98
CA ALA A 560 -17.56 10.70 17.82
C ALA A 560 -17.30 9.34 17.16
N ALA A 561 -17.57 9.22 15.86
CA ALA A 561 -17.36 7.99 15.11
C ALA A 561 -15.86 7.63 14.99
N LEU A 562 -14.99 8.62 14.76
CA LEU A 562 -13.53 8.44 14.75
C LEU A 562 -12.98 8.06 16.11
N LYS A 563 -13.49 8.66 17.19
CA LYS A 563 -13.12 8.29 18.56
C LYS A 563 -13.51 6.84 18.88
N GLN A 564 -14.73 6.43 18.54
CA GLN A 564 -15.18 5.05 18.68
C GLN A 564 -14.32 4.08 17.85
N ALA A 565 -13.88 4.48 16.65
CA ALA A 565 -12.96 3.71 15.83
C ALA A 565 -11.59 3.56 16.50
N LYS A 566 -11.06 4.61 17.14
CA LYS A 566 -9.81 4.56 17.90
C LYS A 566 -9.89 3.56 19.05
N GLU A 567 -10.95 3.62 19.85
CA GLU A 567 -11.16 2.70 20.97
C GLU A 567 -11.18 1.24 20.49
N ALA A 568 -11.88 0.98 19.37
CA ALA A 568 -11.91 -0.35 18.78
C ALA A 568 -10.55 -0.80 18.22
N ARG A 569 -9.82 0.11 17.57
CA ARG A 569 -8.45 -0.14 17.06
C ARG A 569 -7.50 -0.49 18.21
N THR A 570 -7.57 0.24 19.33
CA THR A 570 -6.77 -0.04 20.53
C THR A 570 -7.09 -1.41 21.12
N ALA A 571 -8.36 -1.80 21.18
CA ALA A 571 -8.75 -3.13 21.65
C ALA A 571 -8.17 -4.25 20.76
N ILE A 572 -8.23 -4.07 19.43
CA ILE A 572 -7.65 -5.04 18.47
C ILE A 572 -6.13 -5.11 18.62
N LEU A 573 -5.43 -3.98 18.75
CA LEU A 573 -3.98 -3.96 18.99
C LEU A 573 -3.61 -4.76 20.24
N GLY A 574 -4.40 -4.69 21.30
CA GLY A 574 -4.20 -5.50 22.50
C GLY A 574 -4.22 -7.00 22.22
N VAL A 575 -5.12 -7.46 21.34
CA VAL A 575 -5.16 -8.87 20.91
C VAL A 575 -3.97 -9.24 20.04
N LEU A 576 -3.58 -8.37 19.09
CA LEU A 576 -2.40 -8.63 18.25
C LEU A 576 -1.13 -8.77 19.09
N ASN A 577 -0.91 -7.83 20.03
CA ASN A 577 0.24 -7.84 20.93
C ASN A 577 0.24 -9.05 21.87
N SER A 578 -0.93 -9.64 22.14
CA SER A 578 -1.00 -10.87 22.94
C SER A 578 -0.57 -12.11 22.15
N ALA A 579 -0.65 -12.06 20.81
CA ALA A 579 -0.19 -13.13 19.92
C ALA A 579 1.31 -13.00 19.58
N ILE A 580 1.80 -11.77 19.37
CA ILE A 580 3.21 -11.45 19.12
C ILE A 580 3.48 -9.99 19.52
N ASP A 581 4.40 -9.76 20.44
CA ASP A 581 4.69 -8.43 21.02
C ASP A 581 5.97 -7.79 20.43
N ALA A 582 6.86 -8.59 19.87
CA ALA A 582 8.07 -8.17 19.19
C ALA A 582 8.32 -9.02 17.93
N PRO A 583 9.15 -8.55 16.98
CA PRO A 583 9.53 -9.38 15.83
C PRO A 583 10.20 -10.68 16.29
N ASP A 584 9.80 -11.80 15.69
CA ASP A 584 10.49 -13.09 15.87
C ASP A 584 11.88 -13.05 15.21
N GLU A 585 12.71 -14.06 15.50
CA GLU A 585 13.89 -14.28 14.67
C GLU A 585 13.47 -14.64 13.24
N MET A 586 14.12 -14.04 12.22
CA MET A 586 13.81 -14.38 10.83
C MET A 586 13.97 -15.88 10.59
N ALA A 587 13.05 -16.47 9.82
CA ALA A 587 13.05 -17.89 9.54
C ALA A 587 14.39 -18.38 8.96
N PRO A 588 14.83 -19.63 9.25
CA PRO A 588 16.02 -20.22 8.64
C PRO A 588 15.93 -20.34 7.11
N THR A 589 14.71 -20.34 6.56
CA THR A 589 14.45 -20.38 5.11
C THR A 589 14.54 -19.01 4.45
N ALA A 590 14.56 -17.92 5.23
CA ALA A 590 14.72 -16.57 4.72
C ALA A 590 16.18 -16.29 4.39
N PRO A 591 16.46 -15.55 3.29
CA PRO A 591 17.82 -15.16 2.97
C PRO A 591 18.39 -14.26 4.06
N ARG A 592 19.68 -14.40 4.35
CA ARG A 592 20.42 -13.46 5.20
C ARG A 592 21.10 -12.43 4.32
N VAL A 593 20.79 -11.16 4.54
CA VAL A 593 21.38 -10.05 3.82
C VAL A 593 22.35 -9.34 4.73
N ILE A 594 23.63 -9.39 4.37
CA ILE A 594 24.68 -8.62 5.05
C ILE A 594 24.97 -7.38 4.23
N SER A 595 24.91 -6.21 4.87
CA SER A 595 25.34 -4.95 4.27
C SER A 595 26.80 -4.66 4.61
N VAL A 596 27.59 -4.27 3.60
CA VAL A 596 28.98 -3.85 3.75
C VAL A 596 29.17 -2.54 3.01
N GLN A 597 29.73 -1.53 3.68
CA GLN A 597 30.13 -0.29 3.03
C GLN A 597 31.54 -0.45 2.44
N ILE A 598 31.71 -0.10 1.16
CA ILE A 598 33.01 -0.05 0.49
C ILE A 598 33.31 1.36 -0.02
N PRO A 599 34.60 1.73 -0.18
CA PRO A 599 34.97 2.97 -0.86
C PRO A 599 34.47 3.01 -2.32
N GLN A 600 33.93 4.15 -2.77
CA GLN A 600 33.35 4.28 -4.12
C GLN A 600 34.34 3.98 -5.25
N ASP A 601 35.63 4.29 -5.06
CA ASP A 601 36.70 3.99 -6.01
C ASP A 601 36.96 2.48 -6.15
N LYS A 602 36.54 1.66 -5.19
CA LYS A 602 36.68 0.20 -5.18
C LYS A 602 35.51 -0.56 -5.81
N ILE A 603 34.41 0.12 -6.13
CA ILE A 603 33.25 -0.48 -6.82
C ILE A 603 33.70 -1.15 -8.14
N GLY A 604 34.53 -0.46 -8.93
CA GLY A 604 35.02 -0.97 -10.21
C GLY A 604 35.89 -2.22 -10.09
N GLU A 605 36.71 -2.30 -9.03
CA GLU A 605 37.56 -3.46 -8.74
C GLU A 605 36.72 -4.67 -8.31
N LEU A 606 35.70 -4.44 -7.47
CA LEU A 606 34.78 -5.48 -6.99
C LEU A 606 33.91 -6.06 -8.11
N ILE A 607 33.38 -5.22 -9.00
CA ILE A 607 32.63 -5.69 -10.18
C ILE A 607 33.58 -6.44 -11.12
N GLY A 608 34.76 -5.85 -11.36
CA GLY A 608 35.75 -6.35 -12.31
C GLY A 608 35.30 -6.25 -13.78
N PRO A 609 36.18 -6.60 -14.73
CA PRO A 609 35.88 -6.48 -16.16
C PRO A 609 34.66 -7.32 -16.56
N LYS A 610 33.61 -6.68 -17.08
CA LYS A 610 32.32 -7.31 -17.45
C LYS A 610 31.64 -8.08 -16.30
N GLY A 611 31.87 -7.69 -15.05
CA GLY A 611 31.29 -8.38 -13.90
C GLY A 611 31.99 -9.68 -13.53
N LYS A 612 33.19 -9.96 -14.08
CA LYS A 612 33.86 -11.25 -13.86
C LYS A 612 34.17 -11.51 -12.38
N THR A 613 34.60 -10.50 -11.64
CA THR A 613 35.00 -10.66 -10.23
C THR A 613 33.78 -10.92 -9.37
N ILE A 614 32.75 -10.07 -9.45
CA ILE A 614 31.50 -10.25 -8.69
C ILE A 614 30.81 -11.57 -9.04
N ASN A 615 30.79 -11.98 -10.31
CA ASN A 615 30.22 -13.27 -10.70
C ASN A 615 31.02 -14.45 -10.15
N ALA A 616 32.35 -14.37 -10.10
CA ALA A 616 33.18 -15.43 -9.49
C ALA A 616 32.88 -15.58 -7.98
N ILE A 617 32.76 -14.48 -7.24
CA ILE A 617 32.40 -14.53 -5.81
C ILE A 617 31.02 -15.17 -5.64
N GLN A 618 30.03 -14.76 -6.45
CA GLN A 618 28.68 -15.34 -6.41
C GLN A 618 28.67 -16.83 -6.76
N ASP A 619 29.42 -17.26 -7.78
CA ASP A 619 29.52 -18.66 -8.21
C ASP A 619 30.23 -19.53 -7.14
N GLU A 620 31.26 -19.01 -6.48
CA GLU A 620 32.02 -19.73 -5.45
C GLU A 620 31.26 -19.86 -4.12
N THR A 621 30.56 -18.81 -3.73
CA THR A 621 29.90 -18.72 -2.42
C THR A 621 28.42 -19.08 -2.47
N GLY A 622 27.80 -19.07 -3.65
CA GLY A 622 26.35 -19.19 -3.82
C GLY A 622 25.56 -17.97 -3.31
N ALA A 623 26.26 -16.89 -2.93
CA ALA A 623 25.63 -15.64 -2.52
C ALA A 623 25.22 -14.80 -3.73
N ASP A 624 24.27 -13.90 -3.52
CA ASP A 624 23.79 -12.90 -4.45
C ASP A 624 24.32 -11.54 -4.01
N ILE A 625 25.04 -10.84 -4.89
CA ILE A 625 25.72 -9.59 -4.53
C ILE A 625 25.14 -8.45 -5.36
N SER A 626 24.59 -7.45 -4.68
CA SER A 626 24.13 -6.19 -5.27
C SER A 626 25.01 -5.05 -4.76
N ILE A 627 25.39 -4.13 -5.65
CA ILE A 627 26.23 -2.97 -5.33
C ILE A 627 25.48 -1.71 -5.73
N GLU A 628 25.34 -0.79 -4.79
CA GLU A 628 24.78 0.55 -5.00
C GLU A 628 25.86 1.55 -5.42
N GLU A 629 25.43 2.66 -6.03
CA GLU A 629 26.35 3.71 -6.53
C GLU A 629 27.10 4.43 -5.41
N ASP A 630 26.57 4.41 -4.18
CA ASP A 630 27.19 5.02 -3.01
C ASP A 630 28.27 4.15 -2.35
N GLY A 631 28.47 2.92 -2.82
CA GLY A 631 29.41 1.94 -2.26
C GLY A 631 28.79 0.96 -1.26
N THR A 632 27.47 0.96 -1.09
CA THR A 632 26.78 -0.06 -0.28
C THR A 632 26.72 -1.38 -1.04
N VAL A 633 27.21 -2.47 -0.43
CA VAL A 633 27.17 -3.83 -0.98
C VAL A 633 26.23 -4.69 -0.14
N TYR A 634 25.16 -5.19 -0.77
CA TYR A 634 24.24 -6.14 -0.16
C TYR A 634 24.60 -7.56 -0.60
N ILE A 635 24.90 -8.42 0.38
CA ILE A 635 25.31 -9.81 0.19
C ILE A 635 24.20 -10.70 0.74
N GLY A 636 23.44 -11.32 -0.15
CA GLY A 636 22.37 -12.25 0.19
C GLY A 636 22.79 -13.69 0.07
N ALA A 637 22.55 -14.51 1.08
CA ALA A 637 22.70 -15.96 0.92
C ALA A 637 21.58 -16.74 1.60
N VAL A 638 21.43 -18.01 1.19
CA VAL A 638 20.45 -18.94 1.78
C VAL A 638 20.84 -19.40 3.19
N ASP A 639 22.10 -19.22 3.58
CA ASP A 639 22.61 -19.51 4.92
C ASP A 639 23.71 -18.51 5.33
N GLY A 640 23.92 -18.39 6.64
CA GLY A 640 24.91 -17.47 7.23
C GLY A 640 26.37 -17.74 6.79
N PRO A 641 26.85 -19.00 6.77
CA PRO A 641 28.21 -19.29 6.32
C PRO A 641 28.53 -18.82 4.90
N SER A 642 27.60 -18.98 3.96
CA SER A 642 27.74 -18.53 2.59
C SER A 642 27.79 -17.00 2.49
N ALA A 643 26.96 -16.30 3.25
CA ALA A 643 26.97 -14.84 3.32
C ALA A 643 28.29 -14.31 3.91
N GLU A 644 28.81 -14.93 4.97
CA GLU A 644 30.08 -14.55 5.60
C GLU A 644 31.29 -14.83 4.70
N ALA A 645 31.28 -15.94 3.95
CA ALA A 645 32.32 -16.24 2.96
C ALA A 645 32.36 -15.17 1.86
N ALA A 646 31.20 -14.79 1.31
CA ALA A 646 31.11 -13.70 0.34
C ALA A 646 31.54 -12.35 0.94
N ARG A 647 31.14 -12.05 2.17
CA ARG A 647 31.56 -10.85 2.91
C ARG A 647 33.07 -10.76 3.06
N ALA A 648 33.73 -11.86 3.41
CA ALA A 648 35.18 -11.92 3.53
C ALA A 648 35.88 -11.64 2.19
N GLN A 649 35.38 -12.22 1.09
CA GLN A 649 35.93 -11.97 -0.25
C GLN A 649 35.71 -10.52 -0.71
N VAL A 650 34.52 -9.95 -0.48
CA VAL A 650 34.21 -8.55 -0.77
C VAL A 650 35.12 -7.61 0.02
N ASN A 651 35.27 -7.85 1.32
CA ASN A 651 36.14 -7.04 2.19
C ASN A 651 37.62 -7.14 1.80
N ALA A 652 38.09 -8.31 1.36
CA ALA A 652 39.47 -8.46 0.91
C ALA A 652 39.79 -7.58 -0.31
N ILE A 653 38.81 -7.31 -1.17
CA ILE A 653 38.93 -6.44 -2.35
C ILE A 653 38.73 -4.97 -1.98
N ALA A 654 37.73 -4.68 -1.15
CA ALA A 654 37.35 -3.33 -0.77
C ALA A 654 38.33 -2.68 0.23
N ASN A 655 38.79 -3.47 1.20
CA ASN A 655 39.73 -3.09 2.25
C ASN A 655 40.91 -4.05 2.22
N PRO A 656 41.74 -4.04 1.15
CA PRO A 656 42.93 -4.87 1.12
C PRO A 656 43.81 -4.43 2.28
N THR A 657 44.09 -5.33 3.23
CA THR A 657 45.03 -5.07 4.32
C THR A 657 46.30 -4.51 3.67
N ASN A 658 46.57 -3.22 3.90
CA ASN A 658 47.79 -2.59 3.46
C ASN A 658 48.82 -2.96 4.51
N PRO A 659 49.82 -3.78 4.15
CA PRO A 659 50.77 -4.24 5.15
C PRO A 659 51.51 -3.02 5.72
N GLU A 660 51.46 -2.83 7.03
CA GLU A 660 52.10 -1.69 7.69
C GLU A 660 53.55 -2.02 8.08
N ILE A 661 54.38 -0.99 8.27
CA ILE A 661 55.76 -1.17 8.73
C ILE A 661 55.73 -1.75 10.15
N GLY A 662 56.38 -2.89 10.36
CA GLY A 662 56.43 -3.64 11.63
C GLY A 662 55.53 -4.87 11.68
N GLU A 663 54.66 -5.08 10.68
CA GLU A 663 53.74 -6.22 10.66
C GLU A 663 54.43 -7.50 10.16
N GLN A 664 54.15 -8.64 10.81
CA GLN A 664 54.76 -9.95 10.52
C GLN A 664 53.82 -10.85 9.70
N PHE A 665 54.35 -11.42 8.63
CA PHE A 665 53.61 -12.30 7.71
C PHE A 665 54.33 -13.64 7.54
N LEU A 666 53.56 -14.73 7.50
CA LEU A 666 54.05 -16.02 7.05
C LEU A 666 53.96 -16.08 5.52
N GLY A 667 54.98 -15.53 4.86
CA GLY A 667 55.03 -15.40 3.41
C GLY A 667 55.64 -16.61 2.70
N THR A 668 55.31 -16.80 1.42
CA THR A 668 55.88 -17.88 0.59
C THR A 668 56.83 -17.31 -0.45
N VAL A 669 58.04 -17.84 -0.58
CA VAL A 669 59.03 -17.42 -1.59
C VAL A 669 58.51 -17.77 -2.98
N VAL A 670 58.17 -16.76 -3.78
CA VAL A 670 57.63 -16.94 -5.14
C VAL A 670 58.70 -16.89 -6.23
N LYS A 671 59.77 -16.12 -5.99
CA LYS A 671 60.85 -15.94 -6.96
C LYS A 671 62.15 -15.55 -6.28
N ILE A 672 63.26 -16.14 -6.70
CA ILE A 672 64.60 -15.79 -6.23
C ILE A 672 65.33 -14.99 -7.32
N ALA A 673 66.08 -13.99 -6.91
CA ALA A 673 66.94 -13.19 -7.77
C ALA A 673 68.32 -13.03 -7.13
N SER A 674 69.32 -12.59 -7.91
CA SER A 674 70.70 -12.43 -7.43
C SER A 674 70.86 -11.45 -6.26
N PHE A 675 69.89 -10.55 -6.05
CA PHE A 675 69.92 -9.54 -5.00
C PHE A 675 68.91 -9.78 -3.85
N GLY A 676 68.13 -10.87 -3.89
CA GLY A 676 67.15 -11.17 -2.84
C GLY A 676 66.07 -12.18 -3.26
N ALA A 677 65.13 -12.44 -2.35
CA ALA A 677 63.98 -13.29 -2.60
C ALA A 677 62.68 -12.47 -2.55
N PHE A 678 61.80 -12.68 -3.53
CA PHE A 678 60.44 -12.16 -3.52
C PHE A 678 59.54 -13.12 -2.75
N VAL A 679 58.87 -12.60 -1.73
CA VAL A 679 58.01 -13.33 -0.83
C VAL A 679 56.60 -12.79 -0.98
N SER A 680 55.66 -13.66 -1.34
CA SER A 680 54.25 -13.29 -1.42
C SER A 680 53.66 -13.25 -0.01
N LEU A 681 53.12 -12.09 0.36
CA LEU A 681 52.55 -11.82 1.70
C LEU A 681 51.03 -11.94 1.65
N LEU A 682 50.42 -11.38 0.60
CA LEU A 682 48.99 -11.39 0.30
C LEU A 682 48.81 -11.60 -1.21
N PRO A 683 47.64 -12.10 -1.68
CA PRO A 683 47.37 -12.22 -3.11
C PRO A 683 47.63 -10.90 -3.85
N GLY A 684 48.58 -10.91 -4.80
CA GLY A 684 48.95 -9.73 -5.59
C GLY A 684 49.93 -8.75 -4.92
N LYS A 685 50.39 -9.01 -3.69
CA LYS A 685 51.41 -8.20 -2.99
C LYS A 685 52.62 -9.04 -2.58
N ASP A 686 53.74 -8.75 -3.25
CA ASP A 686 55.04 -9.36 -2.97
C ASP A 686 55.97 -8.35 -2.29
N GLY A 687 56.71 -8.80 -1.28
CA GLY A 687 57.80 -8.05 -0.66
C GLY A 687 59.17 -8.62 -1.03
N LEU A 688 60.19 -7.76 -1.03
CA LEU A 688 61.57 -8.15 -1.32
C LEU A 688 62.34 -8.35 -0.01
N LEU A 689 62.79 -9.58 0.21
CA LEU A 689 63.80 -9.92 1.22
C LEU A 689 65.18 -9.76 0.59
N HIS A 690 65.84 -8.63 0.87
CA HIS A 690 67.13 -8.31 0.29
C HIS A 690 68.24 -9.26 0.80
N ILE A 691 69.26 -9.53 -0.02
CA ILE A 691 70.36 -10.45 0.31
C ILE A 691 71.10 -10.10 1.62
N SER A 692 71.10 -8.82 2.03
CA SER A 692 71.65 -8.38 3.31
C SER A 692 70.87 -8.91 4.51
N GLU A 693 69.54 -9.02 4.38
CA GLU A 693 68.63 -9.50 5.42
C GLU A 693 68.59 -11.03 5.46
N VAL A 694 68.77 -11.70 4.30
CA VAL A 694 68.92 -13.17 4.22
C VAL A 694 70.11 -13.68 5.06
N ARG A 695 71.14 -12.84 5.29
CA ARG A 695 72.27 -13.19 6.16
C ARG A 695 71.85 -13.47 7.61
N LYS A 696 70.74 -12.86 8.07
CA LYS A 696 70.19 -13.10 9.41
C LYS A 696 69.63 -14.52 9.54
N LEU A 697 69.10 -15.09 8.47
CA LEU A 697 68.67 -16.50 8.41
C LEU A 697 69.85 -17.49 8.36
N ALA A 698 71.01 -17.06 7.86
CA ALA A 698 72.22 -17.88 7.76
C ALA A 698 73.16 -17.75 8.98
N GLY A 699 72.66 -17.29 10.13
CA GLY A 699 73.45 -17.12 11.36
C GLY A 699 74.60 -16.10 11.23
N GLY A 700 74.41 -15.04 10.42
CA GLY A 700 75.40 -13.98 10.22
C GLY A 700 76.55 -14.33 9.24
N LYS A 701 76.53 -15.52 8.63
CA LYS A 701 77.52 -15.91 7.60
C LYS A 701 77.27 -15.16 6.29
N ARG A 702 78.35 -14.86 5.56
CA ARG A 702 78.27 -14.20 4.25
C ARG A 702 77.60 -15.14 3.25
N VAL A 703 76.41 -14.79 2.81
CA VAL A 703 75.65 -15.48 1.75
C VAL A 703 76.13 -14.97 0.40
N GLU A 704 76.66 -15.85 -0.46
CA GLU A 704 77.06 -15.51 -1.83
C GLU A 704 75.91 -15.69 -2.83
N ASN A 705 75.09 -16.73 -2.69
CA ASN A 705 73.86 -16.92 -3.47
C ASN A 705 72.64 -17.11 -2.57
N VAL A 706 71.54 -16.44 -2.90
CA VAL A 706 70.27 -16.52 -2.12
C VAL A 706 69.67 -17.93 -2.18
N GLU A 707 69.93 -18.67 -3.26
CA GLU A 707 69.48 -20.06 -3.49
C GLU A 707 70.08 -21.06 -2.49
N ASP A 708 71.19 -20.71 -1.84
CA ASP A 708 71.83 -21.56 -0.83
C ASP A 708 71.08 -21.56 0.52
N VAL A 709 70.17 -20.60 0.72
CA VAL A 709 69.47 -20.35 2.00
C VAL A 709 67.95 -20.42 1.85
N LEU A 710 67.41 -20.06 0.69
CA LEU A 710 65.98 -20.01 0.42
C LEU A 710 65.63 -20.78 -0.85
N GLY A 711 64.54 -21.55 -0.80
CA GLY A 711 63.96 -22.24 -1.96
C GLY A 711 62.64 -21.60 -2.42
N VAL A 712 62.35 -21.64 -3.72
CA VAL A 712 61.03 -21.26 -4.25
C VAL A 712 59.97 -22.21 -3.67
N GLY A 713 58.90 -21.66 -3.12
CA GLY A 713 57.84 -22.39 -2.40
C GLY A 713 58.07 -22.51 -0.88
N GLN A 714 59.22 -22.09 -0.37
CA GLN A 714 59.51 -22.10 1.08
C GLN A 714 58.68 -21.04 1.81
N LYS A 715 58.05 -21.43 2.92
CA LYS A 715 57.36 -20.50 3.83
C LYS A 715 58.35 -19.94 4.86
N ILE A 716 58.37 -18.62 5.01
CA ILE A 716 59.24 -17.91 5.94
C ILE A 716 58.47 -16.81 6.66
N LEU A 717 58.75 -16.62 7.95
CA LEU A 717 58.19 -15.53 8.74
C LEU A 717 59.01 -14.25 8.49
N VAL A 718 58.35 -13.22 7.99
CA VAL A 718 58.98 -11.96 7.55
C VAL A 718 58.23 -10.76 8.11
N GLU A 719 58.99 -9.75 8.52
CA GLU A 719 58.49 -8.46 8.99
C GLU A 719 58.73 -7.38 7.94
N ILE A 720 57.78 -6.47 7.77
CA ILE A 720 57.92 -5.34 6.85
C ILE A 720 58.73 -4.23 7.49
N THR A 721 59.90 -3.96 6.97
CA THR A 721 60.82 -2.95 7.52
C THR A 721 60.64 -1.58 6.88
N LYS A 722 60.21 -1.54 5.61
CA LYS A 722 60.06 -0.29 4.88
C LYS A 722 59.10 -0.44 3.70
N ILE A 723 58.31 0.60 3.48
CA ILE A 723 57.49 0.78 2.28
C ILE A 723 58.09 1.97 1.52
N ASP A 724 58.44 1.78 0.24
CA ASP A 724 58.95 2.88 -0.59
C ASP A 724 57.82 3.73 -1.20
N ASP A 725 58.16 4.90 -1.75
CA ASP A 725 57.20 5.83 -2.37
C ASP A 725 56.47 5.25 -3.60
N ARG A 726 56.87 4.05 -4.06
CA ARG A 726 56.26 3.31 -5.18
C ARG A 726 55.49 2.07 -4.70
N GLY A 727 55.29 1.92 -3.38
CA GLY A 727 54.54 0.83 -2.76
C GLY A 727 55.28 -0.50 -2.67
N LYS A 728 56.61 -0.55 -2.87
CA LYS A 728 57.40 -1.77 -2.72
C LYS A 728 57.71 -2.03 -1.25
N LEU A 729 57.48 -3.28 -0.82
CA LEU A 729 57.68 -3.72 0.55
C LEU A 729 59.08 -4.32 0.71
N SER A 730 59.85 -3.83 1.68
CA SER A 730 61.14 -4.39 2.07
C SER A 730 60.97 -5.25 3.31
N LEU A 731 61.50 -6.48 3.27
CA LEU A 731 61.28 -7.48 4.30
C LEU A 731 62.56 -7.78 5.09
N ALA A 732 62.40 -8.10 6.37
CA ALA A 732 63.41 -8.73 7.20
C ALA A 732 62.88 -10.06 7.77
N PRO A 733 63.71 -11.08 7.94
CA PRO A 733 63.27 -12.34 8.51
C PRO A 733 63.15 -12.21 10.04
N VAL A 734 62.10 -12.78 10.61
CA VAL A 734 61.93 -12.88 12.07
C VAL A 734 62.66 -14.14 12.52
N VAL A 735 63.78 -13.97 13.21
CA VAL A 735 64.56 -15.08 13.79
C VAL A 735 64.18 -15.14 15.27
N ALA A 736 63.67 -16.28 15.73
CA ALA A 736 63.39 -16.46 17.16
C ALA A 736 64.72 -16.46 17.93
N ASP A 737 64.86 -15.54 18.90
CA ASP A 737 65.97 -15.56 19.83
C ASP A 737 65.82 -16.76 20.79
N GLU A 738 66.78 -17.68 20.78
CA GLU A 738 66.97 -18.65 21.85
C GLU A 738 67.45 -17.93 23.12
N ALA A 739 66.50 -17.41 23.92
CA ALA A 739 66.74 -16.99 25.31
C ALA A 739 65.43 -16.89 26.10
N ASP A 740 64.91 -18.03 26.58
CA ASP A 740 64.44 -18.22 27.97
C ASP A 740 63.86 -19.64 28.11
N THR A 741 64.74 -20.60 28.36
CA THR A 741 64.36 -21.85 29.04
C THR A 741 64.77 -21.72 30.49
N ASP A 742 63.90 -21.14 31.34
CA ASP A 742 63.82 -21.54 32.74
C ASP A 742 62.52 -21.07 33.42
N SER A 743 61.88 -22.01 34.13
CA SER A 743 60.59 -21.91 34.85
C SER A 743 59.35 -21.77 33.94
N SER A 744 58.27 -22.55 34.04
CA SER A 744 57.75 -23.34 35.16
C SER A 744 56.69 -24.35 34.69
N GLY A 745 56.71 -25.56 35.25
CA GLY A 745 55.49 -26.29 35.65
C GLY A 745 54.67 -27.01 34.57
N ALA A 746 55.06 -28.24 34.26
CA ALA A 746 54.11 -29.25 33.77
C ALA A 746 53.14 -29.62 34.91
N THR A 747 51.85 -29.41 34.68
CA THR A 747 50.78 -30.17 35.33
C THR A 747 50.00 -30.86 34.23
N GLU A 748 50.26 -32.17 34.07
CA GLU A 748 49.34 -33.11 33.47
C GLU A 748 48.11 -33.21 34.38
N GLU A 749 46.93 -32.85 33.87
CA GLU A 749 45.67 -33.38 34.38
C GLU A 749 45.03 -34.24 33.31
N SER A 750 45.15 -35.54 33.52
CA SER A 750 44.26 -36.57 33.03
C SER A 750 42.92 -36.48 33.78
N THR A 751 41.79 -36.42 33.05
CA THR A 751 40.57 -37.10 33.48
C THR A 751 39.78 -37.55 32.26
N ASP A 752 39.65 -38.87 32.20
CA ASP A 752 38.68 -39.68 31.51
C ASP A 752 37.27 -39.53 32.15
N GLU A 753 36.28 -40.14 31.52
CA GLU A 753 34.87 -40.36 31.92
C GLU A 753 33.88 -39.19 31.76
N SER A 754 32.59 -39.32 31.41
CA SER A 754 31.73 -40.24 30.65
C SER A 754 30.29 -39.98 31.16
N VAL A 755 29.29 -40.10 30.27
CA VAL A 755 27.89 -40.52 30.56
C VAL A 755 26.86 -39.52 31.14
N ASP A 756 25.75 -39.42 30.39
CA ASP A 756 24.33 -39.16 30.71
C ASP A 756 23.90 -38.21 31.84
N ALA A 757 23.16 -37.16 31.44
CA ALA A 757 21.73 -36.96 31.78
C ALA A 757 21.12 -35.88 30.88
#